data_AF-A0A428C5G9-F1
#
_entry.id   AF-A0A428C5G9-F1
#
_cell.length_a   1.000
_cell.length_b   1.000
_cell.length_c   1.000
_cell.angle_alpha   90.00
_cell.angle_beta   90.00
_cell.angle_gamma   90.00
#
_symmetry.space_group_name_H-M   'P 1'
#
loop_
_entity.id
_entity.type
_entity.pdbx_description
1 polymer ?
#
loop_
_entity_poly.entity_id
_entity_poly.type
_entity_poly.pdbx_seq_one_letter_code
_entity_poly.pdbx_strand_id
1 'polypeptide(L)'
;MENVVVHIISHSHWDREWYLPFESHRMQLVELFDNLFDLFENDPEFKSFHLDGQTIVLDDYLEIRPENRDKVQRYIDEGKLKIGPFYILQDDYLISSEANVRNTLIGQAECAKWGKSTQIGYFPDTFGNMGQAPQILQKSGIHVAAFGRGVKPIGFDNQVLEDEQFTSQFSEMYWQGADGSRVLGILFANWYSNGNEIPVDKDEALTFWKQKLSDVRDYASTNQWLMMNGCDHQPVQRNLSEAIRVANELFPDVTFVHSSFDDYVHAVESALPEQLSTVTGELTSQETDGWYTLANTSSSRIYLKQAFQENSNLLEQVVEPLTVITGGHNHKDQLTYAWKVLLQNAPHDSICGCSVDEVHREMETRFAKVNQVGNFVKTNLLNEWKGKIATHEAQSNHLFTVINTGLHDKVDTVSTVIDVATCDFKELHPTEGYKKMAVLTLPSYRVEDLEGHAVEAKIEDLGANFEYDLPKDKFRQARIARQVRVTVPVHLAPLSWTTFQLLEGEQEHRDGIYQNGVIDTPFVTVSVDENITVYDKTTHEAYEDVIRFEDRGDIGNEYIYFQPKGTEPIYAELKGCEVLENTARFAKILLKHELTIPVSADEKLDAEQRGIIEFMTREAGRSEELTTLPLETEMTVFVDNPQIRFKTRFTNTAKDHRIRLLVKTHNTRPSNDSESIYEVVTRPNRPAASWENPENPQHQQAFVSLYDDEKGVTVANKGLHEYEILGDDTIAVTILRASGELGDWGYFPTPEAQCLREFEVEFALECHQAGERFSAFRRAKAFQTPFTSLQLTKQEGSVAATGSLLSHAALSLPQVCPTAFKVAENEEGYVLRYYNMSQENVRISEHQQTILDLLERPYPVHSGLLAPQEIRTELIKKEDI
;
A
#
# COMPACT_ATOMS: atom_id res chain seq x y z
N MET A 1 39.94 0.86 29.60
CA MET A 1 38.54 1.01 29.18
C MET A 1 37.72 0.19 30.16
N GLU A 2 36.66 0.74 30.74
CA GLU A 2 35.73 -0.09 31.52
C GLU A 2 35.17 -1.18 30.59
N ASN A 3 35.01 -2.40 31.11
CA ASN A 3 34.73 -3.65 30.38
C ASN A 3 33.75 -3.48 29.19
N VAL A 4 34.27 -3.35 27.98
CA VAL A 4 33.47 -3.33 26.74
C VAL A 4 33.07 -4.74 26.38
N VAL A 5 31.81 -4.94 26.02
CA VAL A 5 31.26 -6.20 25.51
C VAL A 5 30.84 -6.00 24.06
N VAL A 6 31.42 -6.76 23.16
CA VAL A 6 31.08 -6.75 21.73
C VAL A 6 30.14 -7.93 21.46
N HIS A 7 28.88 -7.61 21.20
CA HIS A 7 27.82 -8.53 20.82
C HIS A 7 27.87 -8.78 19.31
N ILE A 8 28.32 -9.97 18.94
CA ILE A 8 28.35 -10.41 17.54
C ILE A 8 27.08 -11.21 17.27
N ILE A 9 26.20 -10.70 16.42
CA ILE A 9 24.95 -11.36 16.04
C ILE A 9 25.12 -11.89 14.61
N SER A 10 25.17 -13.21 14.44
CA SER A 10 25.14 -13.81 13.11
C SER A 10 23.75 -13.70 12.50
N HIS A 11 23.69 -13.25 11.26
CA HIS A 11 22.47 -13.16 10.47
C HIS A 11 22.78 -13.29 8.99
N SER A 12 21.74 -13.29 8.17
CA SER A 12 21.82 -12.98 6.74
C SER A 12 20.62 -12.12 6.43
N HIS A 13 20.85 -10.95 5.84
CA HIS A 13 19.74 -10.19 5.27
C HIS A 13 19.29 -10.94 4.02
N TRP A 14 18.03 -11.38 3.99
CA TRP A 14 17.57 -12.30 2.96
C TRP A 14 16.43 -11.67 2.16
N ASP A 15 16.80 -10.89 1.14
CA ASP A 15 15.84 -10.43 0.15
C ASP A 15 15.28 -11.63 -0.56
N ARG A 16 13.97 -11.82 -0.41
CA ARG A 16 13.29 -13.03 -0.87
C ARG A 16 13.44 -13.21 -2.38
N GLU A 17 13.48 -12.11 -3.11
CA GLU A 17 13.66 -12.02 -4.55
C GLU A 17 14.15 -10.60 -4.92
N TRP A 18 15.18 -10.49 -5.77
CA TRP A 18 15.84 -9.21 -6.09
C TRP A 18 16.55 -9.24 -7.47
N TYR A 19 17.90 -9.24 -7.49
CA TYR A 19 18.72 -9.32 -8.70
C TYR A 19 18.74 -10.72 -9.37
N LEU A 20 18.14 -11.72 -8.73
CA LEU A 20 17.88 -13.05 -9.28
C LEU A 20 16.39 -13.41 -9.13
N PRO A 21 15.86 -14.29 -10.00
CA PRO A 21 14.52 -14.84 -9.82
C PRO A 21 14.35 -15.54 -8.47
N PHE A 22 13.13 -15.50 -7.89
CA PHE A 22 12.81 -16.06 -6.57
C PHE A 22 13.41 -17.45 -6.32
N GLU A 23 13.21 -18.41 -7.22
CA GLU A 23 13.68 -19.78 -7.01
C GLU A 23 15.21 -19.89 -6.92
N SER A 24 15.98 -18.98 -7.54
CA SER A 24 17.44 -18.96 -7.39
C SER A 24 17.83 -18.62 -5.95
N HIS A 25 17.24 -17.56 -5.40
CA HIS A 25 17.42 -17.16 -4.01
C HIS A 25 16.89 -18.24 -3.06
N ARG A 26 15.72 -18.80 -3.33
CA ARG A 26 15.17 -19.90 -2.53
C ARG A 26 16.09 -21.12 -2.43
N MET A 27 16.78 -21.50 -3.51
CA MET A 27 17.74 -22.62 -3.45
C MET A 27 18.96 -22.28 -2.59
N GLN A 28 19.44 -21.04 -2.62
CA GLN A 28 20.52 -20.59 -1.74
C GLN A 28 20.07 -20.51 -0.28
N LEU A 29 18.80 -20.14 -0.02
CA LEU A 29 18.21 -20.19 1.32
C LEU A 29 18.24 -21.63 1.87
N VAL A 30 17.96 -22.64 1.04
CA VAL A 30 18.08 -24.06 1.45
C VAL A 30 19.51 -24.39 1.85
N GLU A 31 20.51 -23.92 1.12
CA GLU A 31 21.92 -24.10 1.48
C GLU A 31 22.29 -23.38 2.78
N LEU A 32 21.75 -22.18 3.03
CA LEU A 32 21.94 -21.46 4.29
C LEU A 32 21.44 -22.29 5.48
N PHE A 33 20.20 -22.81 5.42
CA PHE A 33 19.64 -23.65 6.48
C PHE A 33 20.44 -24.96 6.67
N ASP A 34 20.82 -25.63 5.59
CA ASP A 34 21.59 -26.87 5.67
C ASP A 34 22.98 -26.63 6.32
N ASN A 35 23.62 -25.49 6.03
CA ASN A 35 24.86 -25.06 6.69
C ASN A 35 24.65 -24.68 8.16
N LEU A 36 23.56 -24.00 8.50
CA LEU A 36 23.21 -23.66 9.88
C LEU A 36 22.99 -24.91 10.73
N PHE A 37 22.29 -25.91 10.19
CA PHE A 37 22.06 -27.15 10.91
C PHE A 37 23.36 -27.91 11.17
N ASP A 38 24.27 -27.94 10.19
CA ASP A 38 25.60 -28.53 10.38
C ASP A 38 26.40 -27.81 11.48
N LEU A 39 26.36 -26.47 11.53
CA LEU A 39 26.98 -25.70 12.61
C LEU A 39 26.34 -25.99 13.97
N PHE A 40 25.01 -26.04 14.05
CA PHE A 40 24.33 -26.32 15.31
C PHE A 40 24.59 -27.74 15.84
N GLU A 41 24.87 -28.71 14.96
CA GLU A 41 25.23 -30.08 15.34
C GLU A 41 26.71 -30.18 15.76
N ASN A 42 27.61 -29.46 15.09
CA ASN A 42 29.05 -29.69 15.19
C ASN A 42 29.85 -28.61 15.93
N ASP A 43 29.30 -27.42 16.13
CA ASP A 43 29.93 -26.32 16.87
C ASP A 43 29.09 -25.94 18.11
N PRO A 44 29.45 -26.42 19.31
CA PRO A 44 28.74 -26.08 20.55
C PRO A 44 28.95 -24.62 21.01
N GLU A 45 29.91 -23.90 20.44
CA GLU A 45 30.17 -22.49 20.74
C GLU A 45 29.31 -21.55 19.87
N PHE A 46 28.75 -22.03 18.76
CA PHE A 46 27.84 -21.27 17.91
C PHE A 46 26.49 -21.07 18.63
N LYS A 47 26.20 -19.84 19.05
CA LYS A 47 25.09 -19.52 19.97
C LYS A 47 23.74 -19.44 19.27
N SER A 48 23.63 -18.59 18.26
CA SER A 48 22.36 -18.37 17.58
C SER A 48 22.55 -17.74 16.21
N PHE A 49 21.52 -17.82 15.37
CA PHE A 49 21.43 -17.13 14.11
C PHE A 49 20.11 -16.36 14.04
N HIS A 50 20.17 -15.09 13.67
CA HIS A 50 19.00 -14.25 13.44
C HIS A 50 18.49 -14.45 12.02
N LEU A 51 17.28 -14.99 11.88
CA LEU A 51 16.58 -15.20 10.61
C LEU A 51 15.85 -13.92 10.15
N ASP A 52 16.59 -12.81 10.18
CA ASP A 52 16.25 -11.58 9.47
C ASP A 52 14.88 -10.97 9.79
N GLY A 53 14.35 -11.16 11.00
CA GLY A 53 13.07 -10.58 11.40
C GLY A 53 11.82 -11.16 10.74
N GLN A 54 11.96 -12.09 9.78
CA GLN A 54 10.87 -12.59 8.92
C GLN A 54 10.62 -14.10 9.10
N THR A 55 9.36 -14.50 9.19
CA THR A 55 8.99 -15.92 9.38
C THR A 55 8.77 -16.68 8.07
N ILE A 56 8.58 -15.99 6.94
CA ILE A 56 8.32 -16.63 5.64
C ILE A 56 9.44 -17.56 5.19
N VAL A 57 10.69 -17.29 5.57
CA VAL A 57 11.86 -18.11 5.21
C VAL A 57 11.74 -19.55 5.75
N LEU A 58 10.98 -19.75 6.84
CA LEU A 58 10.66 -21.08 7.36
C LEU A 58 9.73 -21.84 6.41
N ASP A 59 8.70 -21.16 5.88
CA ASP A 59 7.76 -21.73 4.93
C ASP A 59 8.48 -22.07 3.62
N ASP A 60 9.30 -21.13 3.12
CA ASP A 60 10.07 -21.29 1.87
C ASP A 60 11.04 -22.47 1.94
N TYR A 61 11.73 -22.65 3.09
CA TYR A 61 12.60 -23.79 3.34
C TYR A 61 11.82 -25.12 3.44
N LEU A 62 10.74 -25.15 4.23
CA LEU A 62 10.02 -26.39 4.54
C LEU A 62 9.14 -26.91 3.41
N GLU A 63 8.78 -26.07 2.44
CA GLU A 63 8.15 -26.57 1.21
C GLU A 63 9.15 -27.35 0.33
N ILE A 64 10.47 -27.13 0.46
CA ILE A 64 11.52 -27.93 -0.22
C ILE A 64 12.03 -29.09 0.65
N ARG A 65 12.22 -28.85 1.96
CA ARG A 65 12.77 -29.80 2.95
C ARG A 65 11.75 -30.11 4.07
N PRO A 66 10.53 -30.61 3.76
CA PRO A 66 9.50 -30.84 4.78
C PRO A 66 9.94 -31.84 5.86
N GLU A 67 10.87 -32.74 5.55
CA GLU A 67 11.46 -33.70 6.50
C GLU A 67 12.26 -33.03 7.63
N ASN A 68 12.69 -31.78 7.46
CA ASN A 68 13.49 -31.06 8.45
C ASN A 68 12.64 -30.23 9.43
N ARG A 69 11.30 -30.33 9.39
CA ARG A 69 10.39 -29.60 10.31
C ARG A 69 10.78 -29.77 11.78
N ASP A 70 11.07 -31.00 12.22
CA ASP A 70 11.42 -31.28 13.61
C ASP A 70 12.81 -30.71 13.98
N LYS A 71 13.73 -30.60 13.02
CA LYS A 71 15.02 -29.93 13.24
C LYS A 71 14.83 -28.42 13.43
N VAL A 72 14.02 -27.78 12.58
CA VAL A 72 13.67 -26.37 12.71
C VAL A 72 13.04 -26.09 14.08
N GLN A 73 12.02 -26.87 14.46
CA GLN A 73 11.36 -26.77 15.76
C GLN A 73 12.37 -26.86 16.91
N ARG A 74 13.23 -27.89 16.90
CA ARG A 74 14.24 -28.10 17.93
C ARG A 74 15.19 -26.91 18.07
N TYR A 75 15.69 -26.35 16.96
CA TYR A 75 16.65 -25.25 17.02
C TYR A 75 16.02 -23.91 17.41
N ILE A 76 14.73 -23.72 17.16
CA ILE A 76 13.97 -22.59 17.72
C ILE A 76 13.80 -22.78 19.24
N ASP A 77 13.41 -23.97 19.69
CA ASP A 77 13.24 -24.29 21.12
C ASP A 77 14.57 -24.17 21.91
N GLU A 78 15.68 -24.59 21.30
CA GLU A 78 17.04 -24.42 21.85
C GLU A 78 17.52 -22.95 21.81
N GLY A 79 16.80 -22.05 21.14
CA GLY A 79 17.15 -20.64 20.98
C GLY A 79 18.28 -20.38 19.98
N LYS A 80 18.65 -21.39 19.18
CA LYS A 80 19.70 -21.29 18.14
C LYS A 80 19.21 -20.62 16.87
N LEU A 81 17.92 -20.75 16.53
CA LEU A 81 17.29 -19.96 15.46
C LEU A 81 16.38 -18.90 16.09
N LYS A 82 16.65 -17.63 15.79
CA LYS A 82 15.85 -16.49 16.24
C LYS A 82 14.94 -16.04 15.10
N ILE A 83 13.63 -16.01 15.34
CA ILE A 83 12.60 -15.80 14.32
C ILE A 83 11.71 -14.61 14.63
N GLY A 84 11.13 -14.05 13.56
CA GLY A 84 10.12 -12.98 13.63
C GLY A 84 10.68 -11.65 14.15
N PRO A 85 9.79 -10.67 14.42
CA PRO A 85 8.36 -10.86 14.69
C PRO A 85 7.46 -10.74 13.45
N PHE A 86 8.01 -10.37 12.28
CA PHE A 86 7.24 -10.13 11.08
C PHE A 86 7.06 -11.39 10.22
N TYR A 87 6.12 -11.34 9.28
CA TYR A 87 5.98 -12.38 8.27
C TYR A 87 7.01 -12.19 7.15
N ILE A 88 7.13 -10.96 6.63
CA ILE A 88 8.10 -10.50 5.62
C ILE A 88 8.77 -9.18 6.08
N LEU A 89 9.80 -8.72 5.36
CA LEU A 89 10.38 -7.38 5.53
C LEU A 89 9.89 -6.42 4.44
N GLN A 90 8.93 -5.57 4.78
CA GLN A 90 8.23 -4.71 3.82
C GLN A 90 8.98 -3.42 3.45
N ASP A 91 8.55 -2.82 2.34
CA ASP A 91 8.56 -1.35 2.23
C ASP A 91 7.35 -0.79 3.00
N ASP A 92 7.58 0.18 3.88
CA ASP A 92 6.55 0.72 4.75
C ASP A 92 5.47 1.51 3.99
N TYR A 93 5.88 2.30 2.99
CA TYR A 93 5.05 3.31 2.34
C TYR A 93 4.30 2.81 1.11
N LEU A 94 4.70 1.67 0.54
CA LEU A 94 4.15 1.13 -0.71
C LEU A 94 3.16 -0.03 -0.50
N ILE A 95 2.88 -0.38 0.75
CA ILE A 95 1.78 -1.26 1.14
C ILE A 95 0.73 -0.50 1.95
N SER A 96 -0.49 -1.05 2.08
CA SER A 96 -1.55 -0.38 2.84
C SER A 96 -1.24 -0.32 4.34
N SER A 97 -1.89 0.59 5.05
CA SER A 97 -1.76 0.65 6.52
C SER A 97 -2.19 -0.66 7.19
N GLU A 98 -3.26 -1.29 6.72
CA GLU A 98 -3.67 -2.59 7.24
C GLU A 98 -2.68 -3.69 6.89
N ALA A 99 -2.04 -3.68 5.71
CA ALA A 99 -1.02 -4.67 5.34
C ALA A 99 0.20 -4.62 6.27
N ASN A 100 0.63 -3.43 6.69
CA ASN A 100 1.66 -3.26 7.74
C ASN A 100 1.26 -3.95 9.06
N VAL A 101 0.00 -3.81 9.48
CA VAL A 101 -0.54 -4.51 10.65
C VAL A 101 -0.66 -6.01 10.42
N ARG A 102 -1.12 -6.44 9.23
CA ARG A 102 -1.27 -7.86 8.88
C ARG A 102 0.10 -8.56 8.85
N ASN A 103 1.16 -7.87 8.42
CA ASN A 103 2.51 -8.41 8.46
C ASN A 103 2.93 -8.80 9.88
N THR A 104 2.68 -7.93 10.86
CA THR A 104 2.98 -8.20 12.27
C THR A 104 2.01 -9.23 12.86
N LEU A 105 0.72 -9.14 12.56
CA LEU A 105 -0.31 -10.08 13.05
C LEU A 105 -0.03 -11.51 12.59
N ILE A 106 0.24 -11.70 11.30
CA ILE A 106 0.58 -13.00 10.71
C ILE A 106 1.94 -13.46 11.23
N GLY A 107 2.96 -12.59 11.26
CA GLY A 107 4.29 -12.93 11.76
C GLY A 107 4.28 -13.45 13.20
N GLN A 108 3.56 -12.77 14.09
CA GLN A 108 3.39 -13.20 15.49
C GLN A 108 2.57 -14.49 15.60
N ALA A 109 1.55 -14.67 14.77
CA ALA A 109 0.78 -15.91 14.72
C ALA A 109 1.62 -17.09 14.20
N GLU A 110 2.48 -16.89 13.19
CA GLU A 110 3.43 -17.90 12.71
C GLU A 110 4.48 -18.21 13.77
N CYS A 111 5.05 -17.19 14.43
CA CYS A 111 5.96 -17.37 15.56
C CYS A 111 5.35 -18.23 16.66
N ALA A 112 4.08 -17.99 17.03
CA ALA A 112 3.38 -18.75 18.07
C ALA A 112 3.24 -20.25 17.74
N LYS A 113 3.28 -20.66 16.47
CA LYS A 113 3.30 -22.09 16.07
C LYS A 113 4.64 -22.76 16.34
N TRP A 114 5.72 -21.98 16.40
CA TRP A 114 7.09 -22.46 16.60
C TRP A 114 7.56 -22.27 18.04
N GLY A 115 7.29 -21.12 18.67
CA GLY A 115 7.75 -20.84 20.03
C GLY A 115 8.05 -19.37 20.28
N LYS A 116 9.19 -19.10 20.94
CA LYS A 116 9.58 -17.73 21.32
C LYS A 116 10.06 -16.96 20.08
N SER A 117 9.50 -15.77 19.88
CA SER A 117 9.95 -14.79 18.88
C SER A 117 10.89 -13.75 19.49
N THR A 118 11.81 -13.23 18.68
CA THR A 118 12.59 -12.03 19.01
C THR A 118 11.70 -10.80 18.84
N GLN A 119 11.39 -10.11 19.94
CA GLN A 119 10.46 -8.97 19.96
C GLN A 119 11.18 -7.65 19.61
N ILE A 120 11.62 -7.53 18.37
CA ILE A 120 12.25 -6.33 17.81
C ILE A 120 11.61 -5.97 16.47
N GLY A 121 11.17 -4.72 16.30
CA GLY A 121 10.77 -4.23 14.98
C GLY A 121 12.01 -4.18 14.09
N TYR A 122 11.99 -4.84 12.93
CA TYR A 122 13.21 -5.06 12.15
C TYR A 122 13.08 -4.43 10.76
N PHE A 123 13.78 -3.32 10.54
CA PHE A 123 13.74 -2.49 9.34
C PHE A 123 15.17 -2.22 8.80
N PRO A 124 15.98 -3.27 8.59
CA PRO A 124 17.40 -3.13 8.30
C PRO A 124 17.67 -2.29 7.06
N ASP A 125 16.81 -2.44 6.04
CA ASP A 125 16.98 -1.82 4.73
C ASP A 125 15.70 -1.15 4.19
N THR A 126 14.74 -0.82 5.06
CA THR A 126 13.50 -0.17 4.62
C THR A 126 13.80 1.25 4.08
N PHE A 127 13.28 1.58 2.89
CA PHE A 127 13.59 2.81 2.14
C PHE A 127 12.83 4.04 2.69
N GLY A 128 13.19 4.39 3.92
CA GLY A 128 12.48 5.37 4.73
C GLY A 128 11.45 4.67 5.62
N ASN A 129 11.34 5.12 6.87
CA ASN A 129 10.50 4.44 7.87
C ASN A 129 9.27 5.28 8.23
N MET A 130 8.10 4.66 8.24
CA MET A 130 6.81 5.33 8.51
C MET A 130 6.76 6.00 9.90
N GLY A 131 6.14 7.17 10.01
CA GLY A 131 6.10 7.94 11.26
C GLY A 131 5.33 7.26 12.40
N GLN A 132 4.44 6.32 12.06
CA GLN A 132 3.62 5.57 13.02
C GLN A 132 4.22 4.23 13.48
N ALA A 133 5.42 3.86 13.00
CA ALA A 133 6.06 2.62 13.43
C ALA A 133 6.18 2.50 14.97
N PRO A 134 6.55 3.55 15.75
CA PRO A 134 6.56 3.46 17.21
C PRO A 134 5.21 3.05 17.82
N GLN A 135 4.11 3.61 17.33
CA GLN A 135 2.76 3.30 17.80
C GLN A 135 2.34 1.88 17.40
N ILE A 136 2.63 1.47 16.15
CA ILE A 136 2.32 0.14 15.63
C ILE A 136 3.05 -0.96 16.42
N LEU A 137 4.35 -0.75 16.67
CA LEU A 137 5.17 -1.68 17.44
C LEU A 137 4.67 -1.79 18.88
N GLN A 138 4.45 -0.65 19.57
CA GLN A 138 3.96 -0.67 20.95
C GLN A 138 2.62 -1.39 21.07
N LYS A 139 1.67 -1.09 20.19
CA LYS A 139 0.37 -1.76 20.16
C LYS A 139 0.43 -3.19 19.62
N SER A 140 1.61 -3.69 19.28
CA SER A 140 1.86 -5.10 19.00
C SER A 140 2.65 -5.80 20.12
N GLY A 141 3.04 -5.06 21.16
CA GLY A 141 3.84 -5.57 22.29
C GLY A 141 5.35 -5.50 22.07
N ILE A 142 5.81 -4.74 21.06
CA ILE A 142 7.22 -4.53 20.72
C ILE A 142 7.63 -3.12 21.13
N HIS A 143 8.75 -2.97 21.83
CA HIS A 143 9.22 -1.68 22.37
C HIS A 143 10.59 -1.24 21.84
N VAL A 144 11.18 -2.02 20.94
CA VAL A 144 12.49 -1.76 20.32
C VAL A 144 12.36 -1.92 18.81
N ALA A 145 13.03 -1.06 18.06
CA ALA A 145 13.14 -1.13 16.61
C ALA A 145 14.62 -1.05 16.21
N ALA A 146 15.05 -1.85 15.24
CA ALA A 146 16.35 -1.73 14.59
C ALA A 146 16.15 -1.29 13.13
N PHE A 147 16.92 -0.30 12.68
CA PHE A 147 16.79 0.26 11.34
C PHE A 147 18.13 0.76 10.78
N GLY A 148 18.29 0.77 9.46
CA GLY A 148 19.54 1.21 8.80
C GLY A 148 19.49 2.58 8.14
N ARG A 149 18.30 3.08 7.77
CA ARG A 149 18.11 4.29 6.96
C ARG A 149 17.29 5.37 7.68
N GLY A 150 17.45 6.62 7.25
CA GLY A 150 16.58 7.74 7.62
C GLY A 150 17.10 8.65 8.76
N VAL A 151 18.17 8.27 9.46
CA VAL A 151 18.80 9.08 10.52
C VAL A 151 20.31 9.18 10.29
N LYS A 152 20.86 10.38 10.47
CA LYS A 152 22.30 10.62 10.37
C LYS A 152 22.98 10.54 11.75
N PRO A 153 23.92 9.62 11.98
CA PRO A 153 24.70 9.62 13.22
C PRO A 153 25.87 10.62 13.13
N ILE A 154 26.09 11.43 14.18
CA ILE A 154 27.17 12.44 14.22
C ILE A 154 28.26 12.16 15.26
N GLY A 155 28.03 11.20 16.15
CA GLY A 155 28.99 10.79 17.18
C GLY A 155 29.07 11.71 18.40
N PHE A 156 29.69 11.20 19.48
CA PHE A 156 29.64 11.80 20.82
C PHE A 156 30.42 13.12 20.96
N ASP A 157 31.40 13.39 20.08
CA ASP A 157 32.18 14.64 20.08
C ASP A 157 31.42 15.82 19.45
N ASN A 158 30.26 15.56 18.83
CA ASN A 158 29.42 16.55 18.16
C ASN A 158 28.09 16.77 18.89
N GLN A 159 27.58 18.01 18.83
CA GLN A 159 26.26 18.35 19.37
C GLN A 159 25.25 18.36 18.22
N VAL A 160 24.06 17.79 18.46
CA VAL A 160 22.92 17.99 17.56
C VAL A 160 22.59 19.48 17.57
N LEU A 161 22.58 20.10 16.40
CA LEU A 161 22.22 21.50 16.25
C LEU A 161 20.70 21.67 16.37
N GLU A 162 20.23 22.84 16.82
CA GLU A 162 18.80 23.10 17.03
C GLU A 162 17.95 22.95 15.75
N ASP A 163 18.57 23.06 14.57
CA ASP A 163 17.96 22.93 13.26
C ASP A 163 18.09 21.53 12.62
N GLU A 164 18.79 20.58 13.26
CA GLU A 164 18.91 19.19 12.80
C GLU A 164 17.92 18.28 13.56
N GLN A 165 16.85 17.87 12.88
CA GLN A 165 15.76 17.07 13.46
C GLN A 165 15.94 15.56 13.27
N PHE A 166 16.79 15.14 12.31
CA PHE A 166 17.00 13.74 11.93
C PHE A 166 18.45 13.29 12.15
N THR A 167 19.10 13.90 13.14
CA THR A 167 20.45 13.58 13.59
C THR A 167 20.44 12.93 14.98
N SER A 168 21.30 11.95 15.19
CA SER A 168 21.53 11.34 16.51
C SER A 168 23.00 11.39 16.91
N GLN A 169 23.27 11.65 18.19
CA GLN A 169 24.63 11.53 18.76
C GLN A 169 25.09 10.07 18.79
N PHE A 170 24.15 9.15 18.98
CA PHE A 170 24.45 7.74 19.21
C PHE A 170 23.71 6.82 18.23
N SER A 171 24.15 5.57 18.14
CA SER A 171 23.42 4.47 17.49
C SER A 171 22.12 4.14 18.22
N GLU A 172 22.05 4.36 19.53
CA GLU A 172 20.82 4.23 20.29
C GLU A 172 20.12 5.59 20.41
N MET A 173 18.81 5.61 20.14
CA MET A 173 17.99 6.80 20.30
C MET A 173 16.58 6.38 20.69
N TYR A 174 15.76 7.34 21.07
CA TYR A 174 14.33 7.08 21.11
C TYR A 174 13.68 7.55 19.82
N TRP A 175 12.81 6.71 19.27
CA TRP A 175 11.98 7.06 18.14
C TRP A 175 10.55 7.26 18.61
N GLN A 176 10.04 8.48 18.44
CA GLN A 176 8.72 8.90 18.87
C GLN A 176 7.78 9.09 17.68
N GLY A 177 6.60 8.49 17.74
CA GLY A 177 5.55 8.68 16.74
C GLY A 177 4.77 9.97 16.97
N ALA A 178 3.95 10.36 16.00
CA ALA A 178 3.14 11.59 16.06
C ALA A 178 2.07 11.56 17.18
N ASP A 179 1.67 10.38 17.66
CA ASP A 179 0.76 10.20 18.80
C ASP A 179 1.46 10.31 20.17
N GLY A 180 2.80 10.37 20.18
CA GLY A 180 3.62 10.36 21.38
C GLY A 180 4.09 8.98 21.85
N SER A 181 3.69 7.89 21.18
CA SER A 181 4.26 6.56 21.42
C SER A 181 5.76 6.56 21.14
N ARG A 182 6.55 5.77 21.89
CA ARG A 182 8.01 5.83 21.86
C ARG A 182 8.65 4.45 21.95
N VAL A 183 9.56 4.12 21.04
CA VAL A 183 10.36 2.88 21.09
C VAL A 183 11.84 3.20 21.21
N LEU A 184 12.62 2.26 21.73
CA LEU A 184 14.08 2.33 21.62
C LEU A 184 14.47 2.03 20.17
N GLY A 185 15.06 3.00 19.49
CA GLY A 185 15.66 2.85 18.18
C GLY A 185 17.12 2.43 18.27
N ILE A 186 17.47 1.37 17.56
CA ILE A 186 18.84 0.88 17.34
C ILE A 186 19.17 1.12 15.88
N LEU A 187 19.88 2.22 15.59
CA LEU A 187 20.37 2.53 14.26
C LEU A 187 21.59 1.65 13.95
N PHE A 188 21.59 0.99 12.80
CA PHE A 188 22.78 0.38 12.23
C PHE A 188 23.71 1.47 11.66
N ALA A 189 24.33 2.25 12.55
CA ALA A 189 25.14 3.42 12.20
C ALA A 189 26.35 3.10 11.30
N ASN A 190 26.84 1.85 11.36
CA ASN A 190 27.89 1.33 10.47
C ASN A 190 27.37 0.26 9.50
N TRP A 191 26.06 0.31 9.19
CA TRP A 191 25.31 -0.69 8.44
C TRP A 191 25.16 -2.04 9.15
N TYR A 192 24.20 -2.86 8.69
CA TYR A 192 24.00 -4.22 9.18
C TYR A 192 25.08 -5.21 8.71
N SER A 193 26.17 -4.72 8.10
CA SER A 193 27.31 -5.55 7.67
C SER A 193 28.62 -5.20 8.38
N ASN A 194 28.56 -4.38 9.43
CA ASN A 194 29.77 -3.90 10.13
C ASN A 194 30.65 -5.03 10.70
N GLY A 195 30.05 -6.19 11.03
CA GLY A 195 30.72 -7.38 11.52
C GLY A 195 30.82 -8.52 10.50
N ASN A 196 30.60 -8.29 9.20
CA ASN A 196 30.66 -9.35 8.20
C ASN A 196 32.09 -9.94 8.05
N GLU A 197 32.19 -11.23 7.77
CA GLU A 197 33.42 -11.98 7.47
C GLU A 197 34.60 -11.73 8.43
N ILE A 198 34.40 -11.99 9.73
CA ILE A 198 35.41 -11.73 10.77
C ILE A 198 36.64 -12.64 10.55
N PRO A 199 37.86 -12.10 10.38
CA PRO A 199 39.03 -12.93 10.08
C PRO A 199 39.45 -13.84 11.24
N VAL A 200 40.03 -15.01 10.91
CA VAL A 200 40.70 -15.91 11.86
C VAL A 200 42.22 -15.76 11.87
N ASP A 201 42.80 -15.23 10.78
CA ASP A 201 44.21 -14.87 10.77
C ASP A 201 44.46 -13.69 11.71
N LYS A 202 45.52 -13.78 12.52
CA LYS A 202 45.76 -12.80 13.60
C LYS A 202 46.07 -11.40 13.10
N ASP A 203 46.79 -11.28 11.98
CA ASP A 203 47.18 -9.97 11.45
C ASP A 203 45.99 -9.30 10.73
N GLU A 204 45.21 -10.08 10.00
CA GLU A 204 43.95 -9.63 9.40
C GLU A 204 42.92 -9.26 10.47
N ALA A 205 42.72 -10.10 11.49
CA ALA A 205 41.79 -9.85 12.59
C ALA A 205 42.19 -8.62 13.41
N LEU A 206 43.49 -8.41 13.65
CA LEU A 206 43.97 -7.21 14.32
C LEU A 206 43.65 -5.93 13.53
N THR A 207 43.77 -5.98 12.20
CA THR A 207 43.44 -4.86 11.31
C THR A 207 41.95 -4.61 11.29
N PHE A 208 41.16 -5.67 11.09
CA PHE A 208 39.70 -5.65 11.08
C PHE A 208 39.15 -5.03 12.38
N TRP A 209 39.52 -5.58 13.53
CA TRP A 209 38.97 -5.14 14.81
C TRP A 209 39.44 -3.75 15.22
N LYS A 210 40.65 -3.33 14.87
CA LYS A 210 41.08 -1.94 15.13
C LYS A 210 40.17 -0.94 14.43
N GLN A 211 39.77 -1.22 13.19
CA GLN A 211 38.85 -0.36 12.45
C GLN A 211 37.44 -0.47 13.02
N LYS A 212 36.88 -1.69 13.10
CA LYS A 212 35.48 -1.89 13.50
C LYS A 212 35.18 -1.43 14.92
N LEU A 213 36.11 -1.65 15.87
CA LEU A 213 35.96 -1.12 17.24
C LEU A 213 36.05 0.40 17.28
N SER A 214 36.80 1.03 16.37
CA SER A 214 36.79 2.50 16.25
C SER A 214 35.45 2.98 15.72
N ASP A 215 34.97 2.37 14.62
CA ASP A 215 33.73 2.74 13.94
C ASP A 215 32.52 2.68 14.90
N VAL A 216 32.38 1.59 15.66
CA VAL A 216 31.26 1.43 16.60
C VAL A 216 31.41 2.37 17.80
N ARG A 217 32.63 2.60 18.26
CA ARG A 217 32.88 3.51 19.39
C ARG A 217 32.45 4.95 19.08
N ASP A 218 32.54 5.38 17.83
CA ASP A 218 32.16 6.74 17.44
C ASP A 218 30.67 7.02 17.71
N TYR A 219 29.83 5.98 17.74
CA TYR A 219 28.37 6.11 17.87
C TYR A 219 27.76 5.38 19.08
N ALA A 220 28.46 4.48 19.75
CA ALA A 220 27.87 3.72 20.86
C ALA A 220 27.55 4.61 22.08
N SER A 221 26.32 4.53 22.61
CA SER A 221 25.94 5.22 23.86
C SER A 221 26.34 4.45 25.13
N THR A 222 26.69 3.16 24.99
CA THR A 222 27.03 2.26 26.10
C THR A 222 28.30 1.45 25.82
N ASN A 223 28.77 0.70 26.82
CA ASN A 223 29.85 -0.29 26.65
C ASN A 223 29.35 -1.64 26.08
N GLN A 224 28.10 -1.73 25.61
CA GLN A 224 27.55 -2.88 24.89
C GLN A 224 27.54 -2.54 23.40
N TRP A 225 28.49 -3.09 22.64
CA TRP A 225 28.71 -2.74 21.24
C TRP A 225 28.16 -3.79 20.30
N LEU A 226 27.51 -3.37 19.22
CA LEU A 226 26.86 -4.26 18.27
C LEU A 226 27.72 -4.51 17.02
N MET A 227 27.91 -5.79 16.68
CA MET A 227 28.52 -6.24 15.43
C MET A 227 27.58 -7.19 14.72
N MET A 228 27.09 -6.77 13.55
CA MET A 228 26.20 -7.53 12.70
C MET A 228 27.04 -8.41 11.75
N ASN A 229 27.09 -9.70 12.05
CA ASN A 229 27.86 -10.69 11.30
C ASN A 229 26.99 -11.31 10.20
N GLY A 230 26.83 -10.55 9.13
CA GLY A 230 26.04 -10.90 7.96
C GLY A 230 26.02 -9.75 6.94
N CYS A 231 25.35 -10.00 5.82
CA CYS A 231 25.04 -9.05 4.76
C CYS A 231 23.95 -9.68 3.88
N ASP A 232 23.63 -9.05 2.76
CA ASP A 232 22.67 -9.52 1.75
C ASP A 232 23.10 -10.88 1.21
N HIS A 233 22.19 -11.86 1.32
CA HIS A 233 22.37 -13.26 0.91
C HIS A 233 23.65 -13.92 1.46
N GLN A 234 24.25 -13.37 2.53
CA GLN A 234 25.52 -13.84 3.08
C GLN A 234 25.39 -15.28 3.62
N PRO A 235 26.22 -16.22 3.15
CA PRO A 235 26.31 -17.54 3.78
C PRO A 235 26.79 -17.42 5.24
N VAL A 236 26.25 -18.27 6.12
CA VAL A 236 26.69 -18.27 7.54
C VAL A 236 28.20 -18.46 7.66
N GLN A 237 28.86 -17.63 8.46
CA GLN A 237 30.29 -17.72 8.71
C GLN A 237 30.64 -18.97 9.55
N ARG A 238 31.14 -20.01 8.87
CA ARG A 238 31.37 -21.33 9.49
C ARG A 238 32.52 -21.40 10.50
N ASN A 239 33.44 -20.45 10.48
CA ASN A 239 34.59 -20.37 11.40
C ASN A 239 34.44 -19.28 12.47
N LEU A 240 33.22 -18.77 12.71
CA LEU A 240 32.98 -17.65 13.62
C LEU A 240 33.48 -17.91 15.04
N SER A 241 33.25 -19.10 15.61
CA SER A 241 33.72 -19.43 16.97
C SER A 241 35.24 -19.33 17.10
N GLU A 242 35.98 -19.67 16.04
CA GLU A 242 37.42 -19.45 15.97
C GLU A 242 37.77 -17.96 15.90
N ALA A 243 37.08 -17.20 15.04
CA ALA A 243 37.31 -15.76 14.89
C ALA A 243 37.06 -15.01 16.20
N ILE A 244 36.04 -15.40 16.97
CA ILE A 244 35.73 -14.83 18.29
C ILE A 244 36.83 -15.18 19.32
N ARG A 245 37.37 -16.40 19.29
CA ARG A 245 38.51 -16.76 20.15
C ARG A 245 39.74 -15.92 19.82
N VAL A 246 40.03 -15.74 18.53
CA VAL A 246 41.15 -14.90 18.07
C VAL A 246 40.95 -13.45 18.50
N ALA A 247 39.74 -12.90 18.37
CA ALA A 247 39.42 -11.55 18.83
C ALA A 247 39.66 -11.37 20.35
N ASN A 248 39.16 -12.32 21.16
CA ASN A 248 39.37 -12.32 22.62
C ASN A 248 40.86 -12.49 23.00
N GLU A 249 41.67 -13.21 22.21
CA GLU A 249 43.11 -13.32 22.42
C GLU A 249 43.84 -11.99 22.12
N LEU A 250 43.45 -11.32 21.03
CA LEU A 250 44.11 -10.09 20.55
C LEU A 250 43.76 -8.85 21.39
N PHE A 251 42.56 -8.81 21.98
CA PHE A 251 42.05 -7.66 22.73
C PHE A 251 41.55 -8.07 24.14
N PRO A 252 42.45 -8.31 25.10
CA PRO A 252 42.09 -8.86 26.42
C PRO A 252 41.22 -7.94 27.29
N ASP A 253 41.13 -6.65 26.95
CA ASP A 253 40.28 -5.67 27.64
C ASP A 253 38.86 -5.55 27.03
N VAL A 254 38.57 -6.31 25.97
CA VAL A 254 37.28 -6.34 25.26
C VAL A 254 36.75 -7.76 25.29
N THR A 255 35.49 -7.94 25.69
CA THR A 255 34.85 -9.26 25.70
C THR A 255 34.02 -9.44 24.43
N PHE A 256 34.44 -10.34 23.54
CA PHE A 256 33.67 -10.68 22.34
C PHE A 256 32.78 -11.88 22.64
N VAL A 257 31.47 -11.71 22.42
CA VAL A 257 30.47 -12.76 22.64
C VAL A 257 29.67 -12.97 21.36
N HIS A 258 29.45 -14.23 21.00
CA HIS A 258 28.40 -14.57 20.06
C HIS A 258 27.05 -14.38 20.77
N SER A 259 26.26 -13.41 20.32
CA SER A 259 25.06 -12.92 20.99
C SER A 259 23.80 -13.17 20.15
N SER A 260 22.67 -12.77 20.71
CA SER A 260 21.41 -12.55 19.99
C SER A 260 20.89 -11.13 20.24
N PHE A 261 19.88 -10.70 19.48
CA PHE A 261 19.19 -9.43 19.75
C PHE A 261 18.50 -9.45 21.12
N ASP A 262 17.94 -10.59 21.55
CA ASP A 262 17.33 -10.72 22.88
C ASP A 262 18.32 -10.33 23.99
N ASP A 263 19.56 -10.83 23.89
CA ASP A 263 20.61 -10.59 24.88
C ASP A 263 21.21 -9.17 24.75
N TYR A 264 21.41 -8.70 23.52
CA TYR A 264 21.92 -7.35 23.26
C TYR A 264 20.96 -6.28 23.76
N VAL A 265 19.67 -6.39 23.44
CA VAL A 265 18.64 -5.45 23.90
C VAL A 265 18.60 -5.39 25.42
N HIS A 266 18.58 -6.56 26.08
CA HIS A 266 18.60 -6.60 27.54
C HIS A 266 19.84 -5.91 28.14
N ALA A 267 21.01 -6.11 27.54
CA ALA A 267 22.26 -5.52 28.00
C ALA A 267 22.31 -4.00 27.75
N VAL A 268 21.90 -3.53 26.57
CA VAL A 268 21.93 -2.12 26.22
C VAL A 268 20.94 -1.33 27.07
N GLU A 269 19.70 -1.81 27.24
CA GLU A 269 18.67 -1.17 28.08
C GLU A 269 19.13 -0.99 29.53
N SER A 270 19.88 -1.97 30.05
CA SER A 270 20.43 -1.93 31.41
C SER A 270 21.59 -0.93 31.56
N ALA A 271 22.16 -0.45 30.46
CA ALA A 271 23.34 0.40 30.42
C ALA A 271 23.11 1.77 29.77
N LEU A 272 21.88 2.07 29.30
CA LEU A 272 21.56 3.32 28.62
C LEU A 272 21.88 4.54 29.52
N PRO A 273 22.37 5.64 28.93
CA PRO A 273 22.54 6.89 29.65
C PRO A 273 21.18 7.48 30.06
N GLU A 274 21.18 8.40 31.05
CA GLU A 274 19.96 9.09 31.49
C GLU A 274 19.29 9.91 30.37
N GLN A 275 20.06 10.37 29.39
CA GLN A 275 19.59 11.15 28.25
C GLN A 275 20.05 10.52 26.94
N LEU A 276 19.10 10.26 26.05
CA LEU A 276 19.29 9.83 24.67
C LEU A 276 18.59 10.81 23.73
N SER A 277 19.12 10.98 22.52
CA SER A 277 18.47 11.72 21.45
C SER A 277 17.06 11.16 21.17
N THR A 278 16.15 12.04 20.75
CA THR A 278 14.81 11.63 20.31
C THR A 278 14.57 12.13 18.90
N VAL A 279 14.27 11.21 17.98
CA VAL A 279 13.81 11.51 16.62
C VAL A 279 12.30 11.32 16.57
N THR A 280 11.58 12.20 15.86
CA THR A 280 10.11 12.22 15.86
C THR A 280 9.55 12.08 14.45
N GLY A 281 8.53 11.25 14.28
CA GLY A 281 7.82 11.08 13.02
C GLY A 281 8.57 10.20 12.02
N GLU A 282 8.36 10.48 10.73
CA GLU A 282 8.92 9.70 9.62
C GLU A 282 10.44 9.89 9.48
N LEU A 283 11.14 8.82 9.09
CA LEU A 283 12.59 8.82 8.90
C LEU A 283 12.90 8.58 7.42
N THR A 284 12.84 9.62 6.59
CA THR A 284 12.90 9.53 5.10
C THR A 284 14.16 10.15 4.49
N SER A 285 15.24 10.25 5.28
CA SER A 285 16.53 10.81 4.85
C SER A 285 16.42 12.29 4.44
N GLN A 286 15.58 13.06 5.14
CA GLN A 286 15.28 14.46 4.85
C GLN A 286 16.52 15.36 4.93
N GLU A 287 17.47 15.03 5.81
CA GLU A 287 18.71 15.80 6.05
C GLU A 287 19.93 15.13 5.38
N THR A 288 19.76 14.70 4.12
CA THR A 288 20.81 14.16 3.24
C THR A 288 20.96 15.02 1.98
N ASP A 289 21.74 14.56 1.00
CA ASP A 289 21.84 15.17 -0.34
C ASP A 289 20.61 14.88 -1.22
N GLY A 290 19.75 13.95 -0.81
CA GLY A 290 18.51 13.61 -1.50
C GLY A 290 18.67 12.70 -2.72
N TRP A 291 19.88 12.25 -3.05
CA TRP A 291 20.10 11.41 -4.24
C TRP A 291 19.76 9.94 -3.99
N TYR A 292 20.00 9.45 -2.77
CA TYR A 292 19.87 8.03 -2.42
C TYR A 292 18.75 7.76 -1.42
N THR A 293 17.67 8.55 -1.47
CA THR A 293 16.46 8.28 -0.68
C THR A 293 15.71 7.05 -1.19
N LEU A 294 15.88 6.72 -2.47
CA LEU A 294 15.20 5.64 -3.19
C LEU A 294 13.67 5.82 -3.28
N ALA A 295 13.16 7.03 -3.03
CA ALA A 295 11.73 7.34 -3.04
C ALA A 295 11.08 7.15 -4.41
N ASN A 296 11.85 7.17 -5.52
CA ASN A 296 11.33 6.91 -6.86
C ASN A 296 10.99 5.44 -7.14
N THR A 297 11.28 4.53 -6.20
CA THR A 297 10.66 3.20 -6.19
C THR A 297 9.12 3.27 -6.15
N SER A 298 8.56 4.35 -5.60
CA SER A 298 7.12 4.66 -5.62
C SER A 298 6.51 4.71 -7.02
N SER A 299 7.29 5.09 -8.03
CA SER A 299 6.85 5.18 -9.42
C SER A 299 7.49 4.11 -10.34
N SER A 300 8.43 3.30 -9.83
CA SER A 300 8.90 2.14 -10.60
C SER A 300 7.79 1.12 -10.75
N ARG A 301 7.52 0.70 -12.00
CA ARG A 301 6.55 -0.35 -12.32
C ARG A 301 5.19 -0.13 -11.65
N ILE A 302 4.59 1.05 -11.85
CA ILE A 302 3.33 1.49 -11.22
C ILE A 302 2.20 0.44 -11.25
N TYR A 303 2.15 -0.41 -12.28
CA TYR A 303 1.19 -1.52 -12.36
C TYR A 303 1.23 -2.46 -11.14
N LEU A 304 2.40 -2.64 -10.49
CA LEU A 304 2.54 -3.42 -9.27
C LEU A 304 1.85 -2.76 -8.08
N LYS A 305 1.98 -1.44 -7.96
CA LYS A 305 1.35 -0.64 -6.90
C LYS A 305 -0.17 -0.61 -7.06
N GLN A 306 -0.63 -0.42 -8.29
CA GLN A 306 -2.05 -0.51 -8.62
C GLN A 306 -2.62 -1.90 -8.28
N ALA A 307 -1.92 -2.97 -8.65
CA ALA A 307 -2.34 -4.34 -8.34
C ALA A 307 -2.33 -4.63 -6.83
N PHE A 308 -1.34 -4.13 -6.09
CA PHE A 308 -1.30 -4.26 -4.63
C PHE A 308 -2.50 -3.55 -4.00
N GLN A 309 -2.72 -2.28 -4.34
CA GLN A 309 -3.84 -1.49 -3.82
C GLN A 309 -5.20 -2.11 -4.13
N GLU A 310 -5.40 -2.64 -5.35
CA GLU A 310 -6.65 -3.32 -5.74
C GLU A 310 -6.89 -4.57 -4.90
N ASN A 311 -5.87 -5.42 -4.75
CA ASN A 311 -5.99 -6.67 -3.99
C ASN A 311 -6.13 -6.41 -2.48
N SER A 312 -5.41 -5.42 -1.93
CA SER A 312 -5.56 -5.00 -0.54
C SER A 312 -6.98 -4.50 -0.28
N ASN A 313 -7.52 -3.62 -1.14
CA ASN A 313 -8.90 -3.12 -1.01
C ASN A 313 -9.95 -4.22 -1.16
N LEU A 314 -9.71 -5.20 -2.06
CA LEU A 314 -10.59 -6.37 -2.18
C LEU A 314 -10.67 -7.13 -0.85
N LEU A 315 -9.57 -7.34 -0.15
CA LEU A 315 -9.57 -8.03 1.13
C LEU A 315 -10.14 -7.15 2.26
N GLU A 316 -9.59 -5.95 2.43
CA GLU A 316 -9.85 -5.05 3.57
C GLU A 316 -11.21 -4.35 3.51
N GLN A 317 -11.59 -3.84 2.33
CA GLN A 317 -12.73 -2.93 2.16
C GLN A 317 -13.92 -3.60 1.48
N VAL A 318 -13.76 -4.82 0.99
CA VAL A 318 -14.83 -5.58 0.33
C VAL A 318 -15.11 -6.87 1.07
N VAL A 319 -14.18 -7.83 1.08
CA VAL A 319 -14.47 -9.20 1.54
C VAL A 319 -14.61 -9.28 3.06
N GLU A 320 -13.73 -8.63 3.83
CA GLU A 320 -13.80 -8.63 5.28
C GLU A 320 -15.10 -7.97 5.81
N PRO A 321 -15.47 -6.74 5.39
CA PRO A 321 -16.74 -6.13 5.78
C PRO A 321 -17.96 -6.92 5.28
N LEU A 322 -17.90 -7.49 4.07
CA LEU A 322 -18.99 -8.28 3.53
C LEU A 322 -19.22 -9.56 4.34
N THR A 323 -18.18 -10.16 4.92
CA THR A 323 -18.32 -11.31 5.83
C THR A 323 -19.21 -10.93 7.01
N VAL A 324 -19.06 -9.71 7.55
CA VAL A 324 -19.88 -9.19 8.64
C VAL A 324 -21.30 -8.83 8.16
N ILE A 325 -21.43 -8.05 7.08
CA ILE A 325 -22.74 -7.60 6.52
C ILE A 325 -23.66 -8.78 6.23
N THR A 326 -23.10 -9.86 5.68
CA THR A 326 -23.90 -11.01 5.26
C THR A 326 -24.25 -11.97 6.41
N GLY A 327 -23.56 -11.85 7.55
CA GLY A 327 -23.55 -12.86 8.62
C GLY A 327 -23.28 -14.26 8.04
N GLY A 328 -22.44 -14.33 7.01
CA GLY A 328 -22.14 -15.54 6.25
C GLY A 328 -21.10 -16.41 6.94
N HIS A 329 -20.70 -17.50 6.26
CA HIS A 329 -19.62 -18.35 6.75
C HIS A 329 -18.31 -17.56 6.91
N ASN A 330 -17.62 -17.71 8.06
CA ASN A 330 -16.30 -17.11 8.26
C ASN A 330 -15.25 -17.86 7.43
N HIS A 331 -14.75 -17.24 6.36
CA HIS A 331 -13.74 -17.81 5.47
C HIS A 331 -12.30 -17.55 5.96
N LYS A 332 -12.06 -17.72 7.27
CA LYS A 332 -10.81 -17.36 7.94
C LYS A 332 -9.58 -17.94 7.24
N ASP A 333 -9.55 -19.25 7.00
CA ASP A 333 -8.40 -19.91 6.38
C ASP A 333 -8.13 -19.42 4.95
N GLN A 334 -9.19 -19.18 4.17
CA GLN A 334 -9.05 -18.64 2.80
C GLN A 334 -8.51 -17.21 2.82
N LEU A 335 -8.97 -16.39 3.78
CA LEU A 335 -8.49 -15.02 3.96
C LEU A 335 -7.05 -14.99 4.47
N THR A 336 -6.68 -15.85 5.43
CA THR A 336 -5.28 -15.99 5.87
C THR A 336 -4.38 -16.41 4.72
N TYR A 337 -4.82 -17.35 3.88
CA TYR A 337 -4.08 -17.72 2.66
C TYR A 337 -3.92 -16.52 1.72
N ALA A 338 -5.01 -15.81 1.40
CA ALA A 338 -4.97 -14.66 0.51
C ALA A 338 -4.04 -13.55 1.04
N TRP A 339 -4.08 -13.26 2.34
CA TRP A 339 -3.19 -12.31 2.99
C TRP A 339 -1.73 -12.74 2.94
N LYS A 340 -1.41 -14.01 3.23
CA LYS A 340 -0.03 -14.53 3.12
C LYS A 340 0.50 -14.44 1.69
N VAL A 341 -0.34 -14.70 0.67
CA VAL A 341 0.04 -14.59 -0.74
C VAL A 341 0.18 -13.12 -1.17
N LEU A 342 -0.66 -12.21 -0.67
CA LEU A 342 -0.51 -10.78 -0.94
C LEU A 342 0.79 -10.24 -0.33
N LEU A 343 1.08 -10.62 0.92
CA LEU A 343 2.31 -10.23 1.61
C LEU A 343 3.58 -10.84 0.99
N GLN A 344 3.49 -11.91 0.19
CA GLN A 344 4.64 -12.38 -0.61
C GLN A 344 5.08 -11.37 -1.68
N ASN A 345 4.21 -10.42 -2.06
CA ASN A 345 4.56 -9.30 -2.94
C ASN A 345 4.93 -8.03 -2.18
N ALA A 346 4.94 -8.07 -0.84
CA ALA A 346 5.27 -6.93 0.02
C ALA A 346 6.74 -6.81 0.44
N PRO A 347 7.67 -7.79 0.25
CA PRO A 347 9.08 -7.52 0.49
C PRO A 347 9.53 -6.27 -0.26
N HIS A 348 10.38 -5.45 0.35
CA HIS A 348 10.74 -4.14 -0.19
C HIS A 348 11.18 -4.23 -1.65
N ASP A 349 12.14 -5.10 -2.01
CA ASP A 349 12.59 -5.25 -3.41
C ASP A 349 11.52 -5.71 -4.41
N SER A 350 10.48 -6.38 -3.91
CA SER A 350 9.33 -6.78 -4.71
C SER A 350 8.40 -5.58 -4.96
N ILE A 351 7.84 -5.00 -3.90
CA ILE A 351 6.82 -3.94 -4.06
C ILE A 351 7.43 -2.63 -4.57
N CYS A 352 8.68 -2.33 -4.24
CA CYS A 352 9.42 -1.19 -4.77
C CYS A 352 9.62 -1.27 -6.28
N GLY A 353 9.45 -2.45 -6.88
CA GLY A 353 9.60 -2.60 -8.33
C GLY A 353 11.06 -2.51 -8.77
N CYS A 354 11.99 -2.95 -7.93
CA CYS A 354 13.44 -2.78 -8.09
C CYS A 354 14.20 -4.11 -8.13
N SER A 355 13.66 -5.04 -8.91
CA SER A 355 14.11 -6.42 -9.12
C SER A 355 14.17 -6.76 -10.61
N VAL A 356 14.75 -7.92 -10.96
CA VAL A 356 14.75 -8.37 -12.36
C VAL A 356 13.34 -8.69 -12.88
N ASP A 357 13.15 -8.69 -14.19
CA ASP A 357 11.84 -8.85 -14.84
C ASP A 357 11.09 -10.14 -14.39
N GLU A 358 11.81 -11.24 -14.20
CA GLU A 358 11.25 -12.53 -13.74
C GLU A 358 10.48 -12.40 -12.42
N VAL A 359 11.01 -11.61 -11.47
CA VAL A 359 10.40 -11.39 -10.16
C VAL A 359 9.03 -10.75 -10.32
N HIS A 360 8.97 -9.68 -11.11
CA HIS A 360 7.74 -8.91 -11.28
C HIS A 360 6.65 -9.66 -12.07
N ARG A 361 7.05 -10.53 -13.02
CA ARG A 361 6.10 -11.45 -13.67
C ARG A 361 5.51 -12.47 -12.69
N GLU A 362 6.32 -12.95 -11.73
CA GLU A 362 5.83 -13.84 -10.68
C GLU A 362 4.87 -13.10 -9.72
N MET A 363 5.17 -11.84 -9.38
CA MET A 363 4.28 -11.00 -8.57
C MET A 363 2.89 -10.85 -9.18
N GLU A 364 2.78 -10.59 -10.49
CA GLU A 364 1.48 -10.54 -11.20
C GLU A 364 0.68 -11.84 -11.03
N THR A 365 1.37 -13.01 -11.00
CA THR A 365 0.73 -14.30 -10.72
C THR A 365 0.21 -14.38 -9.28
N ARG A 366 0.98 -13.89 -8.28
CA ARG A 366 0.53 -13.86 -6.88
C ARG A 366 -0.67 -12.92 -6.71
N PHE A 367 -0.67 -11.74 -7.32
CA PHE A 367 -1.83 -10.85 -7.35
C PHE A 367 -3.07 -11.52 -7.95
N ALA A 368 -2.92 -12.22 -9.08
CA ALA A 368 -4.03 -12.96 -9.68
C ALA A 368 -4.61 -14.03 -8.74
N LYS A 369 -3.77 -14.73 -7.96
CA LYS A 369 -4.20 -15.72 -6.96
C LYS A 369 -4.99 -15.07 -5.83
N VAL A 370 -4.52 -13.93 -5.31
CA VAL A 370 -5.24 -13.16 -4.28
C VAL A 370 -6.61 -12.73 -4.79
N ASN A 371 -6.67 -12.15 -5.99
CA ASN A 371 -7.91 -11.71 -6.62
C ASN A 371 -8.91 -12.87 -6.78
N GLN A 372 -8.45 -14.04 -7.24
CA GLN A 372 -9.28 -15.23 -7.40
C GLN A 372 -9.87 -15.72 -6.06
N VAL A 373 -9.06 -15.76 -5.01
CA VAL A 373 -9.52 -16.19 -3.67
C VAL A 373 -10.49 -15.17 -3.08
N GLY A 374 -10.16 -13.88 -3.14
CA GLY A 374 -11.03 -12.81 -2.65
C GLY A 374 -12.38 -12.80 -3.36
N ASN A 375 -12.39 -12.92 -4.69
CA ASN A 375 -13.63 -12.99 -5.47
C ASN A 375 -14.42 -14.29 -5.21
N PHE A 376 -13.76 -15.43 -5.01
CA PHE A 376 -14.43 -16.67 -4.60
C PHE A 376 -15.17 -16.50 -3.27
N VAL A 377 -14.51 -15.92 -2.26
CA VAL A 377 -15.12 -15.65 -0.96
C VAL A 377 -16.27 -14.65 -1.11
N LYS A 378 -16.04 -13.52 -1.80
CA LYS A 378 -17.08 -12.51 -2.10
C LYS A 378 -18.32 -13.15 -2.71
N THR A 379 -18.16 -13.93 -3.78
CA THR A 379 -19.28 -14.59 -4.47
C THR A 379 -20.01 -15.58 -3.57
N ASN A 380 -19.32 -16.34 -2.71
CA ASN A 380 -19.99 -17.25 -1.77
C ASN A 380 -20.81 -16.49 -0.72
N LEU A 381 -20.25 -15.42 -0.13
CA LEU A 381 -20.96 -14.58 0.83
C LEU A 381 -22.21 -13.94 0.22
N LEU A 382 -22.10 -13.40 -1.01
CA LEU A 382 -23.25 -12.84 -1.73
C LEU A 382 -24.31 -13.91 -2.04
N ASN A 383 -23.91 -15.12 -2.42
CA ASN A 383 -24.84 -16.21 -2.70
C ASN A 383 -25.56 -16.70 -1.43
N GLU A 384 -24.88 -16.74 -0.29
CA GLU A 384 -25.49 -17.05 1.02
C GLU A 384 -26.46 -15.96 1.46
N TRP A 385 -26.09 -14.70 1.24
CA TRP A 385 -26.90 -13.54 1.63
C TRP A 385 -28.10 -13.33 0.71
N LYS A 386 -27.95 -13.64 -0.58
CA LYS A 386 -29.00 -13.54 -1.61
C LYS A 386 -30.32 -14.12 -1.13
N GLY A 387 -30.34 -15.29 -0.51
CA GLY A 387 -31.57 -15.94 -0.02
C GLY A 387 -32.15 -15.37 1.29
N LYS A 388 -31.45 -14.43 1.94
CA LYS A 388 -31.87 -13.81 3.21
C LYS A 388 -32.54 -12.44 3.01
N ILE A 389 -32.34 -11.77 1.87
CA ILE A 389 -32.87 -10.43 1.61
C ILE A 389 -34.36 -10.50 1.29
N ALA A 390 -35.18 -9.77 2.04
CA ALA A 390 -36.64 -9.75 1.94
C ALA A 390 -37.11 -8.81 0.83
N THR A 391 -37.50 -9.36 -0.31
CA THR A 391 -37.94 -8.61 -1.50
C THR A 391 -39.39 -8.88 -1.90
N HIS A 392 -40.19 -9.48 -1.01
CA HIS A 392 -41.57 -9.88 -1.25
C HIS A 392 -42.50 -8.70 -1.59
N GLU A 393 -42.14 -7.46 -1.23
CA GLU A 393 -42.88 -6.24 -1.58
C GLU A 393 -42.60 -5.75 -3.01
N ALA A 394 -41.54 -6.25 -3.66
CA ALA A 394 -41.17 -5.82 -5.00
C ALA A 394 -42.24 -6.15 -6.05
N GLN A 395 -42.34 -5.32 -7.09
CA GLN A 395 -43.29 -5.48 -8.19
C GLN A 395 -42.71 -6.33 -9.33
N SER A 396 -41.38 -6.42 -9.43
CA SER A 396 -40.65 -7.20 -10.42
C SER A 396 -39.97 -8.45 -9.84
N ASN A 397 -39.65 -9.41 -10.70
CA ASN A 397 -38.70 -10.49 -10.39
C ASN A 397 -37.25 -10.15 -10.77
N HIS A 398 -37.02 -9.04 -11.46
CA HIS A 398 -35.70 -8.59 -11.88
C HIS A 398 -35.22 -7.52 -10.91
N LEU A 399 -34.52 -7.96 -9.86
CA LEU A 399 -34.08 -7.11 -8.76
C LEU A 399 -32.56 -7.11 -8.68
N PHE A 400 -31.98 -6.06 -8.10
CA PHE A 400 -30.57 -6.05 -7.73
C PHE A 400 -30.32 -5.22 -6.49
N THR A 401 -29.38 -5.68 -5.67
CA THR A 401 -28.92 -4.94 -4.49
C THR A 401 -27.55 -4.36 -4.77
N VAL A 402 -27.37 -3.09 -4.40
CA VAL A 402 -26.08 -2.41 -4.37
C VAL A 402 -25.66 -2.27 -2.92
N ILE A 403 -24.39 -2.56 -2.64
CA ILE A 403 -23.80 -2.62 -1.30
C ILE A 403 -22.58 -1.71 -1.28
N ASN A 404 -22.55 -0.78 -0.32
CA ASN A 404 -21.32 -0.14 0.14
C ASN A 404 -20.69 -0.99 1.24
N THR A 405 -19.69 -1.80 0.88
CA THR A 405 -18.87 -2.54 1.84
C THR A 405 -17.79 -1.65 2.48
N GLY A 406 -17.53 -0.48 1.89
CA GLY A 406 -16.54 0.47 2.38
C GLY A 406 -16.96 1.15 3.68
N LEU A 407 -15.96 1.72 4.35
CA LEU A 407 -16.10 2.37 5.66
C LEU A 407 -16.33 3.89 5.56
N HIS A 408 -16.56 4.38 4.35
CA HIS A 408 -16.82 5.78 4.05
C HIS A 408 -18.11 5.94 3.25
N ASP A 409 -18.76 7.09 3.42
CA ASP A 409 -19.86 7.51 2.57
C ASP A 409 -19.39 7.64 1.12
N LYS A 410 -20.15 7.10 0.18
CA LYS A 410 -19.71 6.96 -1.21
C LYS A 410 -20.80 7.34 -2.20
N VAL A 411 -20.42 8.18 -3.14
CA VAL A 411 -21.16 8.45 -4.38
C VAL A 411 -20.39 7.84 -5.54
N ASP A 412 -21.04 7.04 -6.38
CA ASP A 412 -20.44 6.49 -7.59
C ASP A 412 -21.51 5.94 -8.55
N THR A 413 -21.08 5.50 -9.73
CA THR A 413 -21.93 4.64 -10.58
C THR A 413 -21.65 3.17 -10.30
N VAL A 414 -22.68 2.33 -10.39
CA VAL A 414 -22.56 0.87 -10.28
C VAL A 414 -23.28 0.21 -11.44
N SER A 415 -22.63 -0.77 -12.05
CA SER A 415 -23.20 -1.57 -13.13
C SER A 415 -23.51 -2.98 -12.65
N THR A 416 -24.74 -3.44 -12.87
CA THR A 416 -25.18 -4.80 -12.54
C THR A 416 -25.74 -5.47 -13.78
N VAL A 417 -25.30 -6.69 -14.07
CA VAL A 417 -25.87 -7.52 -15.14
C VAL A 417 -27.05 -8.29 -14.57
N ILE A 418 -28.20 -8.19 -15.26
CA ILE A 418 -29.47 -8.79 -14.84
C ILE A 418 -29.92 -9.80 -15.90
N ASP A 419 -30.04 -11.06 -15.50
CA ASP A 419 -30.72 -12.08 -16.29
C ASP A 419 -32.23 -11.77 -16.31
N VAL A 420 -32.77 -11.33 -17.45
CA VAL A 420 -34.20 -11.00 -17.64
C VAL A 420 -35.02 -12.16 -18.20
N ALA A 421 -34.38 -13.09 -18.90
CA ALA A 421 -34.97 -14.37 -19.28
C ALA A 421 -33.87 -15.42 -19.38
N THR A 422 -34.22 -16.69 -19.21
CA THR A 422 -33.26 -17.79 -19.30
C THR A 422 -33.82 -18.97 -20.08
N CYS A 423 -32.92 -19.81 -20.60
CA CYS A 423 -33.24 -21.08 -21.22
C CYS A 423 -32.24 -22.12 -20.73
N ASP A 424 -32.69 -23.02 -19.85
CA ASP A 424 -31.84 -24.06 -19.27
C ASP A 424 -31.48 -25.12 -20.31
N PHE A 425 -30.25 -25.64 -20.25
CA PHE A 425 -29.80 -26.71 -21.17
C PHE A 425 -30.56 -28.03 -20.99
N LYS A 426 -31.24 -28.20 -19.84
CA LYS A 426 -32.14 -29.34 -19.59
C LYS A 426 -33.44 -29.24 -20.42
N GLU A 427 -33.81 -28.04 -20.86
CA GLU A 427 -35.05 -27.77 -21.60
C GLU A 427 -34.80 -27.76 -23.10
N LEU A 428 -33.66 -27.23 -23.55
CA LEU A 428 -33.36 -27.05 -24.96
C LEU A 428 -31.87 -27.19 -25.24
N HIS A 429 -31.52 -27.70 -26.43
CA HIS A 429 -30.13 -27.78 -26.86
C HIS A 429 -29.48 -26.38 -26.86
N PRO A 430 -28.21 -26.22 -26.42
CA PRO A 430 -27.57 -24.91 -26.24
C PRO A 430 -27.69 -23.96 -27.44
N THR A 431 -27.48 -24.49 -28.65
CA THR A 431 -27.60 -23.71 -29.90
C THR A 431 -29.01 -23.16 -30.13
N GLU A 432 -30.04 -23.95 -29.83
CA GLU A 432 -31.43 -23.53 -30.01
C GLU A 432 -31.88 -22.62 -28.85
N GLY A 433 -31.39 -22.86 -27.63
CA GLY A 433 -31.53 -21.94 -26.49
C GLY A 433 -30.94 -20.56 -26.78
N TYR A 434 -29.75 -20.53 -27.39
CA TYR A 434 -29.10 -19.29 -27.82
C TYR A 434 -29.92 -18.55 -28.86
N LYS A 435 -30.35 -19.22 -29.94
CA LYS A 435 -31.22 -18.61 -30.95
C LYS A 435 -32.50 -18.06 -30.34
N LYS A 436 -33.15 -18.82 -29.45
CA LYS A 436 -34.38 -18.42 -28.76
C LYS A 436 -34.18 -17.14 -27.93
N MET A 437 -33.10 -17.05 -27.16
CA MET A 437 -32.80 -15.87 -26.34
C MET A 437 -32.32 -14.68 -27.19
N ALA A 438 -31.56 -14.92 -28.26
CA ALA A 438 -31.01 -13.86 -29.11
C ALA A 438 -32.08 -13.11 -29.91
N VAL A 439 -33.19 -13.77 -30.26
CA VAL A 439 -34.33 -13.15 -30.97
C VAL A 439 -35.40 -12.61 -30.01
N LEU A 440 -35.21 -12.71 -28.70
CA LEU A 440 -36.19 -12.24 -27.72
C LEU A 440 -36.24 -10.71 -27.72
N THR A 441 -37.36 -10.16 -28.16
CA THR A 441 -37.63 -8.72 -28.05
C THR A 441 -37.90 -8.37 -26.60
N LEU A 442 -37.06 -7.50 -26.03
CA LEU A 442 -37.24 -6.97 -24.68
C LEU A 442 -38.15 -5.74 -24.73
N PRO A 443 -39.01 -5.53 -23.72
CA PRO A 443 -39.67 -4.24 -23.52
C PRO A 443 -38.64 -3.17 -23.13
N SER A 444 -39.03 -1.90 -23.22
CA SER A 444 -38.31 -0.84 -22.51
C SER A 444 -38.38 -1.11 -21.01
N TYR A 445 -37.30 -0.80 -20.30
CA TYR A 445 -37.24 -0.93 -18.86
C TYR A 445 -36.95 0.42 -18.19
N ARG A 446 -37.40 0.53 -16.94
CA ARG A 446 -37.02 1.60 -16.01
C ARG A 446 -36.61 1.02 -14.67
N VAL A 447 -35.82 1.78 -13.90
CA VAL A 447 -35.42 1.40 -12.53
C VAL A 447 -36.20 2.18 -11.50
N GLU A 448 -36.68 1.49 -10.47
CA GLU A 448 -37.24 2.08 -9.25
C GLU A 448 -36.52 1.48 -8.03
N ASP A 449 -36.49 2.22 -6.92
CA ASP A 449 -36.25 1.60 -5.62
C ASP A 449 -37.50 0.78 -5.17
N LEU A 450 -37.43 0.13 -4.01
CA LEU A 450 -38.59 -0.60 -3.49
C LEU A 450 -39.67 0.28 -2.84
N GLU A 451 -39.40 1.57 -2.62
CA GLU A 451 -40.37 2.55 -2.16
C GLU A 451 -41.19 3.15 -3.32
N GLY A 452 -40.80 2.87 -4.57
CA GLY A 452 -41.45 3.31 -5.80
C GLY A 452 -40.91 4.62 -6.35
N HIS A 453 -39.75 5.10 -5.87
CA HIS A 453 -39.09 6.25 -6.44
C HIS A 453 -38.33 5.85 -7.71
N ALA A 454 -38.55 6.59 -8.79
CA ALA A 454 -37.81 6.40 -10.03
C ALA A 454 -36.32 6.74 -9.85
N VAL A 455 -35.45 5.85 -10.33
CA VAL A 455 -34.00 6.00 -10.31
C VAL A 455 -33.51 6.17 -11.74
N GLU A 456 -32.74 7.23 -12.00
CA GLU A 456 -32.11 7.43 -13.29
C GLU A 456 -31.11 6.31 -13.57
N ALA A 457 -31.20 5.67 -14.74
CA ALA A 457 -30.39 4.51 -15.07
C ALA A 457 -30.08 4.45 -16.56
N LYS A 458 -28.89 3.93 -16.88
CA LYS A 458 -28.55 3.48 -18.23
C LYS A 458 -28.82 1.99 -18.31
N ILE A 459 -29.62 1.56 -19.29
CA ILE A 459 -29.97 0.15 -19.49
C ILE A 459 -29.50 -0.28 -20.88
N GLU A 460 -28.61 -1.25 -20.92
CA GLU A 460 -27.99 -1.77 -22.15
C GLU A 460 -28.40 -3.22 -22.38
N ASP A 461 -28.96 -3.55 -23.54
CA ASP A 461 -29.23 -4.94 -23.93
C ASP A 461 -27.93 -5.64 -24.31
N LEU A 462 -27.54 -6.65 -23.53
CA LEU A 462 -26.30 -7.41 -23.71
C LEU A 462 -26.46 -8.65 -24.59
N GLY A 463 -27.66 -8.89 -25.13
CA GLY A 463 -27.86 -10.06 -25.96
C GLY A 463 -28.13 -11.34 -25.17
N ALA A 464 -27.90 -12.47 -25.83
CA ALA A 464 -27.96 -13.80 -25.23
C ALA A 464 -26.55 -14.25 -24.85
N ASN A 465 -26.34 -14.66 -23.60
CA ASN A 465 -25.05 -15.06 -23.05
C ASN A 465 -25.14 -16.42 -22.35
N PHE A 466 -24.04 -17.17 -22.36
CA PHE A 466 -23.93 -18.42 -21.62
C PHE A 466 -23.69 -18.14 -20.15
N GLU A 467 -24.47 -18.78 -19.28
CA GLU A 467 -24.38 -18.64 -17.83
C GLU A 467 -24.48 -19.99 -17.13
N TYR A 468 -24.01 -20.04 -15.89
CA TYR A 468 -24.11 -21.24 -15.08
C TYR A 468 -24.12 -20.95 -13.58
N ASP A 469 -24.79 -21.83 -12.83
CA ASP A 469 -24.66 -21.90 -11.38
C ASP A 469 -23.87 -23.15 -10.98
N LEU A 470 -23.14 -23.03 -9.87
CA LEU A 470 -22.44 -24.13 -9.20
C LEU A 470 -23.04 -24.36 -7.80
N PRO A 471 -24.18 -25.08 -7.69
CA PRO A 471 -24.78 -25.38 -6.40
C PRO A 471 -23.82 -26.20 -5.53
N LYS A 472 -23.89 -26.01 -4.21
CA LYS A 472 -22.99 -26.69 -3.25
C LYS A 472 -23.26 -28.19 -3.11
N ASP A 473 -24.43 -28.67 -3.53
CA ASP A 473 -24.91 -30.05 -3.35
C ASP A 473 -25.38 -30.74 -4.65
N LYS A 474 -25.17 -30.12 -5.82
CA LYS A 474 -25.66 -30.62 -7.12
C LYS A 474 -24.65 -30.39 -8.25
N PHE A 475 -24.86 -31.07 -9.38
CA PHE A 475 -24.09 -30.83 -10.59
C PHE A 475 -24.32 -29.42 -11.15
N ARG A 476 -23.37 -28.90 -11.93
CA ARG A 476 -23.44 -27.58 -12.59
C ARG A 476 -24.76 -27.42 -13.37
N GLN A 477 -25.35 -26.24 -13.30
CA GLN A 477 -26.61 -25.91 -13.95
C GLN A 477 -26.36 -24.83 -15.00
N ALA A 478 -26.28 -25.24 -16.26
CA ALA A 478 -25.96 -24.36 -17.39
C ALA A 478 -27.23 -23.86 -18.10
N ARG A 479 -27.19 -22.60 -18.55
CA ARG A 479 -28.29 -21.92 -19.24
C ARG A 479 -27.75 -20.94 -20.28
N ILE A 480 -28.61 -20.53 -21.22
CA ILE A 480 -28.44 -19.25 -21.92
C ILE A 480 -29.33 -18.22 -21.22
N ALA A 481 -28.76 -17.10 -20.81
CA ALA A 481 -29.48 -15.96 -20.28
C ALA A 481 -29.63 -14.86 -21.35
N ARG A 482 -30.79 -14.21 -21.39
CA ARG A 482 -30.98 -12.90 -22.02
C ARG A 482 -30.69 -11.86 -20.95
N GLN A 483 -29.74 -10.99 -21.21
CA GLN A 483 -29.18 -10.11 -20.18
C GLN A 483 -29.31 -8.64 -20.54
N VAL A 484 -29.48 -7.81 -19.52
CA VAL A 484 -29.31 -6.36 -19.60
C VAL A 484 -28.27 -5.90 -18.59
N ARG A 485 -27.47 -4.89 -18.92
CA ARG A 485 -26.65 -4.15 -17.94
C ARG A 485 -27.45 -2.95 -17.47
N VAL A 486 -27.59 -2.81 -16.15
CA VAL A 486 -28.21 -1.66 -15.51
C VAL A 486 -27.13 -0.89 -14.78
N THR A 487 -26.89 0.36 -15.18
CA THR A 487 -25.95 1.27 -14.54
C THR A 487 -26.72 2.38 -13.85
N VAL A 488 -26.55 2.52 -12.53
CA VAL A 488 -27.21 3.54 -11.72
C VAL A 488 -26.19 4.38 -10.95
N PRO A 489 -26.37 5.71 -10.86
CA PRO A 489 -25.68 6.53 -9.87
C PRO A 489 -26.28 6.26 -8.49
N VAL A 490 -25.43 6.03 -7.49
CA VAL A 490 -25.85 5.72 -6.13
C VAL A 490 -25.06 6.54 -5.13
N HIS A 491 -25.74 6.92 -4.06
CA HIS A 491 -25.15 7.51 -2.86
C HIS A 491 -25.51 6.59 -1.69
N LEU A 492 -24.51 5.94 -1.09
CA LEU A 492 -24.71 5.00 0.00
C LEU A 492 -23.78 5.33 1.17
N ALA A 493 -24.37 5.33 2.37
CA ALA A 493 -23.66 5.38 3.63
C ALA A 493 -22.67 4.21 3.77
N PRO A 494 -21.64 4.30 4.63
CA PRO A 494 -20.75 3.17 4.90
C PRO A 494 -21.52 1.95 5.42
N LEU A 495 -21.06 0.75 5.05
CA LEU A 495 -21.65 -0.53 5.49
C LEU A 495 -23.17 -0.61 5.27
N SER A 496 -23.66 -0.14 4.12
CA SER A 496 -25.08 -0.06 3.80
C SER A 496 -25.42 -0.68 2.45
N TRP A 497 -26.70 -0.95 2.22
CA TRP A 497 -27.21 -1.52 0.98
C TRP A 497 -28.61 -1.01 0.64
N THR A 498 -28.90 -1.00 -0.66
CA THR A 498 -30.22 -0.65 -1.19
C THR A 498 -30.57 -1.60 -2.34
N THR A 499 -31.81 -2.07 -2.36
CA THR A 499 -32.33 -2.91 -3.45
C THR A 499 -33.18 -2.08 -4.40
N PHE A 500 -32.96 -2.33 -5.70
CA PHE A 500 -33.67 -1.72 -6.81
C PHE A 500 -34.40 -2.80 -7.60
N GLN A 501 -35.42 -2.37 -8.36
CA GLN A 501 -36.21 -3.22 -9.23
C GLN A 501 -36.24 -2.69 -10.66
N LEU A 502 -36.12 -3.61 -11.62
CA LEU A 502 -36.25 -3.34 -13.04
C LEU A 502 -37.69 -3.63 -13.48
N LEU A 503 -38.40 -2.60 -13.93
CA LEU A 503 -39.81 -2.65 -14.32
C LEU A 503 -39.99 -2.32 -15.80
N GLU A 504 -41.02 -2.88 -16.43
CA GLU A 504 -41.37 -2.50 -17.81
C GLU A 504 -41.86 -1.05 -17.86
N GLY A 505 -41.34 -0.30 -18.82
CA GLY A 505 -41.74 1.07 -19.11
C GLY A 505 -40.56 1.92 -19.59
N GLU A 506 -40.87 3.13 -20.04
CA GLU A 506 -39.86 4.09 -20.45
C GLU A 506 -39.15 4.68 -19.22
N GLN A 507 -37.84 4.80 -19.32
CA GLN A 507 -37.02 5.50 -18.34
C GLN A 507 -37.39 6.99 -18.37
N GLU A 508 -37.59 7.61 -17.20
CA GLU A 508 -37.81 9.06 -17.13
C GLU A 508 -36.55 9.78 -17.62
N HIS A 509 -36.70 10.63 -18.64
CA HIS A 509 -35.61 11.47 -19.13
C HIS A 509 -35.66 12.81 -18.43
N ARG A 510 -34.51 13.23 -17.89
CA ARG A 510 -34.30 14.55 -17.30
C ARG A 510 -33.16 15.25 -18.03
N ASP A 511 -33.24 16.57 -18.08
CA ASP A 511 -32.17 17.37 -18.69
C ASP A 511 -30.86 17.13 -17.94
N GLY A 512 -29.80 16.90 -18.70
CA GLY A 512 -28.47 16.65 -18.14
C GLY A 512 -27.80 17.91 -17.59
N ILE A 513 -26.84 17.71 -16.68
CA ILE A 513 -26.09 18.79 -16.03
C ILE A 513 -25.04 19.46 -16.93
N TYR A 514 -24.67 18.84 -18.05
CA TYR A 514 -23.80 19.45 -19.06
C TYR A 514 -24.63 20.24 -20.08
N GLN A 515 -24.44 21.56 -20.14
CA GLN A 515 -25.13 22.47 -21.04
C GLN A 515 -24.16 23.54 -21.59
N ASN A 516 -24.17 23.75 -22.90
CA ASN A 516 -23.39 24.80 -23.58
C ASN A 516 -21.88 24.83 -23.22
N GLY A 517 -21.25 23.66 -23.07
CA GLY A 517 -19.81 23.57 -22.73
C GLY A 517 -19.49 23.59 -21.24
N VAL A 518 -20.51 23.60 -20.38
CA VAL A 518 -20.37 23.78 -18.93
C VAL A 518 -21.11 22.67 -18.18
N ILE A 519 -20.48 22.11 -17.16
CA ILE A 519 -21.12 21.30 -16.12
C ILE A 519 -21.35 22.20 -14.91
N ASP A 520 -22.58 22.30 -14.42
CA ASP A 520 -22.89 23.10 -13.24
C ASP A 520 -23.51 22.25 -12.13
N THR A 521 -22.87 22.23 -10.96
CA THR A 521 -23.31 21.48 -9.77
C THR A 521 -23.43 22.41 -8.56
N PRO A 522 -23.98 21.96 -7.42
CA PRO A 522 -23.95 22.74 -6.18
C PRO A 522 -22.53 23.09 -5.68
N PHE A 523 -21.52 22.28 -6.03
CA PHE A 523 -20.15 22.42 -5.54
C PHE A 523 -19.25 23.17 -6.52
N VAL A 524 -19.28 22.79 -7.80
CA VAL A 524 -18.36 23.30 -8.82
C VAL A 524 -19.08 23.65 -10.12
N THR A 525 -18.52 24.61 -10.85
CA THR A 525 -18.78 24.83 -12.28
C THR A 525 -17.52 24.42 -13.05
N VAL A 526 -17.66 23.50 -14.00
CA VAL A 526 -16.54 23.03 -14.84
C VAL A 526 -16.80 23.45 -16.29
N SER A 527 -15.87 24.17 -16.91
CA SER A 527 -15.91 24.49 -18.33
C SER A 527 -14.80 23.77 -19.08
N VAL A 528 -15.13 23.23 -20.25
CA VAL A 528 -14.16 22.57 -21.14
C VAL A 528 -14.14 23.34 -22.46
N ASP A 529 -13.04 24.04 -22.73
CA ASP A 529 -12.80 24.77 -23.98
C ASP A 529 -11.46 24.32 -24.63
N GLU A 530 -10.49 25.23 -24.75
CA GLU A 530 -9.10 24.88 -25.07
C GLU A 530 -8.39 24.27 -23.86
N ASN A 531 -8.83 24.59 -22.64
CA ASN A 531 -8.35 24.03 -21.38
C ASN A 531 -9.54 23.62 -20.48
N ILE A 532 -9.22 23.15 -19.27
CA ILE A 532 -10.23 22.78 -18.26
C ILE A 532 -10.16 23.78 -17.12
N THR A 533 -11.26 24.50 -16.90
CA THR A 533 -11.38 25.47 -15.81
C THR A 533 -12.42 24.99 -14.80
N VAL A 534 -12.04 25.01 -13.52
CA VAL A 534 -12.90 24.63 -12.40
C VAL A 534 -13.12 25.85 -11.53
N TYR A 535 -14.36 26.29 -11.41
CA TYR A 535 -14.78 27.28 -10.43
C TYR A 535 -15.40 26.58 -9.23
N ASP A 536 -14.74 26.63 -8.08
CA ASP A 536 -15.27 26.11 -6.83
C ASP A 536 -16.22 27.13 -6.18
N LYS A 537 -17.48 26.72 -6.00
CA LYS A 537 -18.53 27.59 -5.46
C LYS A 537 -18.44 27.74 -3.94
N THR A 538 -17.67 26.88 -3.26
CA THR A 538 -17.52 26.92 -1.81
C THR A 538 -16.44 27.90 -1.35
N THR A 539 -15.36 28.05 -2.13
CA THR A 539 -14.26 28.99 -1.88
C THR A 539 -14.33 30.23 -2.79
N HIS A 540 -15.14 30.20 -3.85
CA HIS A 540 -15.24 31.24 -4.88
C HIS A 540 -13.96 31.42 -5.71
N GLU A 541 -13.18 30.35 -5.84
CA GLU A 541 -11.91 30.33 -6.58
C GLU A 541 -12.07 29.70 -7.96
N ALA A 542 -11.33 30.23 -8.94
CA ALA A 542 -11.26 29.66 -10.28
C ALA A 542 -9.86 29.08 -10.52
N TYR A 543 -9.79 27.81 -10.87
CA TYR A 543 -8.57 27.10 -11.22
C TYR A 543 -8.56 26.88 -12.74
N GLU A 544 -7.74 27.65 -13.45
CA GLU A 544 -7.57 27.56 -14.90
C GLU A 544 -6.51 26.49 -15.25
N ASP A 545 -6.72 25.77 -16.35
CA ASP A 545 -5.84 24.68 -16.81
C ASP A 545 -5.52 23.68 -15.68
N VAL A 546 -6.59 23.24 -15.00
CA VAL A 546 -6.49 22.61 -13.68
C VAL A 546 -5.76 21.27 -13.68
N ILE A 547 -5.74 20.58 -14.83
CA ILE A 547 -4.96 19.35 -15.03
C ILE A 547 -4.10 19.49 -16.28
N ARG A 548 -2.83 19.12 -16.16
CA ARG A 548 -1.90 19.06 -17.28
C ARG A 548 -1.05 17.80 -17.21
N PHE A 549 -0.80 17.17 -18.35
CA PHE A 549 0.14 16.04 -18.43
C PHE A 549 1.51 16.53 -18.88
N GLU A 550 2.54 16.18 -18.11
CA GLU A 550 3.94 16.51 -18.35
C GLU A 550 4.74 15.24 -18.59
N ASP A 551 5.63 15.26 -19.59
CA ASP A 551 6.62 14.23 -19.88
C ASP A 551 8.04 14.78 -19.75
N ARG A 552 8.92 14.02 -19.08
CA ARG A 552 10.35 14.29 -18.96
C ARG A 552 11.14 13.00 -19.23
N GLY A 553 12.38 13.11 -19.69
CA GLY A 553 13.27 11.95 -19.82
C GLY A 553 13.70 11.41 -18.46
N ASP A 554 13.98 10.11 -18.39
CA ASP A 554 14.53 9.42 -17.22
C ASP A 554 15.68 8.50 -17.65
N ILE A 555 16.91 8.87 -17.29
CA ILE A 555 18.13 8.08 -17.52
C ILE A 555 18.67 7.50 -16.21
N GLY A 556 17.81 7.38 -15.20
CA GLY A 556 18.12 6.71 -13.94
C GLY A 556 17.92 5.19 -14.03
N ASN A 557 17.29 4.62 -13.01
CA ASN A 557 17.08 3.19 -12.83
C ASN A 557 15.79 2.92 -12.03
N GLU A 558 15.53 1.69 -11.59
CA GLU A 558 14.31 1.36 -10.83
C GLU A 558 14.22 2.04 -9.45
N TYR A 559 15.35 2.49 -8.87
CA TYR A 559 15.35 3.18 -7.57
C TYR A 559 15.24 4.70 -7.67
N ILE A 560 15.90 5.29 -8.67
CA ILE A 560 16.16 6.73 -8.75
C ILE A 560 15.76 7.25 -10.13
N TYR A 561 14.96 8.32 -10.16
CA TYR A 561 14.69 9.09 -11.37
C TYR A 561 15.83 10.08 -11.60
N PHE A 562 16.30 10.20 -12.85
CA PHE A 562 17.25 11.25 -13.21
C PHE A 562 16.96 11.85 -14.57
N GLN A 563 16.66 13.15 -14.61
CA GLN A 563 16.41 13.84 -15.87
C GLN A 563 17.70 14.06 -16.68
N PRO A 564 17.74 13.77 -17.99
CA PRO A 564 18.81 14.21 -18.87
C PRO A 564 19.09 15.71 -18.79
N LYS A 565 20.37 16.07 -18.63
CA LYS A 565 20.81 17.46 -18.47
C LYS A 565 20.42 18.31 -19.68
N GLY A 566 19.91 19.52 -19.41
CA GLY A 566 19.57 20.48 -20.46
C GLY A 566 18.33 20.13 -21.29
N THR A 567 17.45 19.26 -20.77
CA THR A 567 16.17 18.92 -21.41
C THR A 567 14.99 19.61 -20.71
N GLU A 568 14.03 20.07 -21.50
CA GLU A 568 12.80 20.72 -21.01
C GLU A 568 11.64 19.72 -20.96
N PRO A 569 10.65 19.93 -20.07
CA PRO A 569 9.41 19.14 -20.07
C PRO A 569 8.60 19.34 -21.34
N ILE A 570 7.94 18.27 -21.79
CA ILE A 570 6.98 18.26 -22.89
C ILE A 570 5.59 18.11 -22.31
N TYR A 571 4.61 18.86 -22.81
CA TYR A 571 3.24 18.82 -22.28
C TYR A 571 2.26 18.27 -23.30
N ALA A 572 1.29 17.51 -22.83
CA ALA A 572 0.21 17.04 -23.70
C ALA A 572 -0.71 18.19 -24.09
N GLU A 573 -1.24 18.15 -25.33
CA GLU A 573 -2.16 19.15 -25.86
C GLU A 573 -3.58 18.57 -25.90
N LEU A 574 -4.57 19.29 -25.35
CA LEU A 574 -5.98 18.92 -25.48
C LEU A 574 -6.44 19.17 -26.93
N LYS A 575 -6.82 18.10 -27.63
CA LYS A 575 -7.25 18.15 -29.04
C LYS A 575 -8.77 18.15 -29.21
N GLY A 576 -9.50 17.73 -28.19
CA GLY A 576 -10.96 17.79 -28.22
C GLY A 576 -11.62 17.11 -27.03
N CYS A 577 -12.93 17.31 -26.94
CA CYS A 577 -13.78 16.68 -25.94
C CYS A 577 -15.02 16.05 -26.58
N GLU A 578 -15.57 15.03 -25.94
CA GLU A 578 -16.77 14.31 -26.37
C GLU A 578 -17.64 14.00 -25.15
N VAL A 579 -18.94 14.31 -25.22
CA VAL A 579 -19.88 13.98 -24.14
C VAL A 579 -20.22 12.50 -24.23
N LEU A 580 -19.79 11.70 -23.26
CA LEU A 580 -20.09 10.26 -23.19
C LEU A 580 -21.45 10.00 -22.55
N GLU A 581 -21.71 10.65 -21.41
CA GLU A 581 -22.96 10.53 -20.66
C GLU A 581 -23.35 11.91 -20.10
N ASN A 582 -24.64 12.24 -20.17
CA ASN A 582 -25.16 13.49 -19.63
C ASN A 582 -26.53 13.23 -19.01
N THR A 583 -26.57 13.22 -17.69
CA THR A 583 -27.73 12.86 -16.88
C THR A 583 -28.01 13.98 -15.88
N ALA A 584 -29.17 13.95 -15.22
CA ALA A 584 -29.48 14.94 -14.18
C ALA A 584 -28.63 14.73 -12.91
N ARG A 585 -27.95 13.58 -12.79
CA ARG A 585 -27.12 13.22 -11.62
C ARG A 585 -25.62 13.35 -11.84
N PHE A 586 -25.15 13.13 -13.06
CA PHE A 586 -23.74 13.25 -13.41
C PHE A 586 -23.55 13.50 -14.91
N ALA A 587 -22.39 14.04 -15.25
CA ALA A 587 -21.91 14.11 -16.63
C ALA A 587 -20.55 13.42 -16.73
N LYS A 588 -20.32 12.74 -17.84
CA LYS A 588 -19.06 12.09 -18.20
C LYS A 588 -18.60 12.61 -19.56
N ILE A 589 -17.41 13.20 -19.58
CA ILE A 589 -16.80 13.82 -20.76
C ILE A 589 -15.49 13.09 -21.05
N LEU A 590 -15.30 12.65 -22.28
CA LEU A 590 -14.02 12.15 -22.77
C LEU A 590 -13.18 13.32 -23.25
N LEU A 591 -11.96 13.45 -22.73
CA LEU A 591 -10.97 14.44 -23.10
C LEU A 591 -9.85 13.73 -23.87
N LYS A 592 -9.53 14.20 -25.07
CA LYS A 592 -8.53 13.59 -25.95
C LYS A 592 -7.28 14.46 -25.98
N HIS A 593 -6.23 14.04 -25.29
CA HIS A 593 -4.93 14.71 -25.34
C HIS A 593 -3.97 13.97 -26.27
N GLU A 594 -3.06 14.71 -26.90
CA GLU A 594 -1.93 14.14 -27.64
C GLU A 594 -0.62 14.55 -26.98
N LEU A 595 0.23 13.58 -26.68
CA LEU A 595 1.55 13.76 -26.09
C LEU A 595 2.62 13.26 -27.08
N THR A 596 3.31 14.18 -27.77
CA THR A 596 4.36 13.84 -28.75
C THR A 596 5.74 13.97 -28.12
N ILE A 597 6.44 12.85 -27.92
CA ILE A 597 7.64 12.73 -27.09
C ILE A 597 8.72 11.89 -27.78
N PRO A 598 10.00 12.01 -27.37
CA PRO A 598 11.06 11.09 -27.78
C PRO A 598 10.72 9.62 -27.53
N VAL A 599 11.10 8.74 -28.47
CA VAL A 599 10.85 7.28 -28.38
C VAL A 599 11.66 6.60 -27.28
N SER A 600 12.79 7.18 -26.88
CA SER A 600 13.73 6.64 -25.87
C SER A 600 14.76 7.70 -25.45
N ALA A 601 15.69 7.32 -24.58
CA ALA A 601 16.99 7.98 -24.48
C ALA A 601 17.83 7.79 -25.75
N ASP A 602 18.93 8.54 -25.90
CA ASP A 602 19.89 8.34 -26.99
C ASP A 602 20.77 7.09 -26.78
N GLU A 603 21.55 6.75 -27.81
CA GLU A 603 22.38 5.53 -27.84
C GLU A 603 23.50 5.49 -26.78
N LYS A 604 23.82 6.61 -26.12
CA LYS A 604 24.85 6.63 -25.08
C LYS A 604 24.40 5.91 -23.82
N LEU A 605 23.09 5.90 -23.54
CA LEU A 605 22.56 5.34 -22.30
C LEU A 605 22.96 3.87 -22.13
N ASP A 606 22.85 3.03 -23.17
CA ASP A 606 23.23 1.60 -23.11
C ASP A 606 24.72 1.44 -22.75
N ALA A 607 25.60 2.28 -23.28
CA ALA A 607 27.02 2.25 -22.95
C ALA A 607 27.30 2.71 -21.52
N GLU A 608 26.59 3.74 -21.04
CA GLU A 608 26.71 4.25 -19.67
C GLU A 608 26.20 3.24 -18.63
N GLN A 609 25.07 2.57 -18.90
CA GLN A 609 24.52 1.50 -18.06
C GLN A 609 25.45 0.29 -17.98
N ARG A 610 25.91 -0.22 -19.13
CA ARG A 610 26.91 -1.32 -19.18
C ARG A 610 28.23 -0.95 -18.52
N GLY A 611 28.59 0.33 -18.57
CA GLY A 611 29.77 0.89 -17.92
C GLY A 611 29.60 1.11 -16.42
N ILE A 612 28.40 0.90 -15.86
CA ILE A 612 28.03 1.18 -14.47
C ILE A 612 28.41 2.63 -14.12
N ILE A 613 28.11 3.55 -15.04
CA ILE A 613 28.38 4.96 -14.87
C ILE A 613 27.35 5.54 -13.90
N GLU A 614 27.86 6.18 -12.84
CA GLU A 614 27.09 6.89 -11.82
C GLU A 614 26.06 7.80 -12.48
N PHE A 615 24.79 7.67 -12.09
CA PHE A 615 23.67 8.27 -12.83
C PHE A 615 23.78 9.80 -12.88
N MET A 616 24.26 10.42 -11.81
CA MET A 616 24.52 11.88 -11.74
C MET A 616 25.54 12.38 -12.78
N THR A 617 26.41 11.49 -13.24
CA THR A 617 27.49 11.80 -14.20
C THR A 617 27.15 11.44 -15.64
N ARG A 618 26.00 10.77 -15.89
CA ARG A 618 25.53 10.43 -17.23
C ARG A 618 25.37 11.68 -18.12
N GLU A 619 25.65 11.48 -19.40
CA GLU A 619 25.57 12.47 -20.49
C GLU A 619 24.59 12.05 -21.59
N ALA A 620 23.92 10.90 -21.46
CA ALA A 620 22.81 10.52 -22.34
C ALA A 620 21.72 11.60 -22.38
N GLY A 621 21.29 11.93 -23.60
CA GLY A 621 20.15 12.79 -23.88
C GLY A 621 18.88 11.99 -24.22
N ARG A 622 17.87 12.68 -24.73
CA ARG A 622 16.68 12.05 -25.32
C ARG A 622 16.88 11.87 -26.82
N SER A 623 16.29 10.83 -27.40
CA SER A 623 16.30 10.60 -28.85
C SER A 623 15.66 11.77 -29.62
N GLU A 624 16.13 12.02 -30.84
CA GLU A 624 15.49 12.96 -31.77
C GLU A 624 14.24 12.35 -32.45
N GLU A 625 14.13 11.02 -32.47
CA GLU A 625 12.96 10.32 -33.01
C GLU A 625 11.78 10.45 -32.04
N LEU A 626 10.63 10.87 -32.57
CA LEU A 626 9.43 11.14 -31.78
C LEU A 626 8.33 10.10 -32.06
N THR A 627 7.50 9.86 -31.04
CA THR A 627 6.22 9.15 -31.14
C THR A 627 5.12 9.96 -30.47
N THR A 628 3.87 9.70 -30.81
CA THR A 628 2.70 10.38 -30.23
C THR A 628 1.86 9.39 -29.45
N LEU A 629 1.69 9.64 -28.15
CA LEU A 629 0.84 8.89 -27.25
C LEU A 629 -0.52 9.61 -27.13
N PRO A 630 -1.63 9.00 -27.56
CA PRO A 630 -2.97 9.51 -27.25
C PRO A 630 -3.29 9.22 -25.78
N LEU A 631 -3.71 10.24 -25.03
CA LEU A 631 -4.22 10.09 -23.66
C LEU A 631 -5.72 10.37 -23.66
N GLU A 632 -6.51 9.33 -23.42
CA GLU A 632 -7.97 9.39 -23.34
C GLU A 632 -8.39 9.49 -21.88
N THR A 633 -8.86 10.67 -21.45
CA THR A 633 -9.23 10.94 -20.06
C THR A 633 -10.74 11.10 -19.93
N GLU A 634 -11.40 10.14 -19.26
CA GLU A 634 -12.80 10.29 -18.85
C GLU A 634 -12.88 11.16 -17.59
N MET A 635 -13.49 12.34 -17.71
CA MET A 635 -13.84 13.22 -16.60
C MET A 635 -15.30 13.00 -16.18
N THR A 636 -15.54 12.63 -14.93
CA THR A 636 -16.89 12.44 -14.37
C THR A 636 -17.14 13.42 -13.23
N VAL A 637 -18.25 14.15 -13.32
CA VAL A 637 -18.71 15.13 -12.31
C VAL A 637 -20.11 14.75 -11.85
N PHE A 638 -20.29 14.62 -10.53
CA PHE A 638 -21.56 14.27 -9.90
C PHE A 638 -22.22 15.51 -9.27
N VAL A 639 -23.55 15.53 -9.22
CA VAL A 639 -24.31 16.62 -8.59
C VAL A 639 -24.21 16.61 -7.06
N ASP A 640 -23.94 15.44 -6.48
CA ASP A 640 -23.94 15.13 -5.05
C ASP A 640 -22.54 14.82 -4.49
N ASN A 641 -21.48 15.06 -5.26
CA ASN A 641 -20.10 14.88 -4.82
C ASN A 641 -19.22 16.05 -5.30
N PRO A 642 -18.43 16.71 -4.43
CA PRO A 642 -17.52 17.77 -4.84
C PRO A 642 -16.32 17.28 -5.67
N GLN A 643 -16.02 15.97 -5.65
CA GLN A 643 -14.91 15.41 -6.43
C GLN A 643 -15.18 15.42 -7.93
N ILE A 644 -14.20 15.88 -8.70
CA ILE A 644 -14.10 15.66 -10.15
C ILE A 644 -13.21 14.44 -10.36
N ARG A 645 -13.75 13.39 -10.96
CA ARG A 645 -13.03 12.11 -11.14
C ARG A 645 -12.49 11.99 -12.54
N PHE A 646 -11.28 11.45 -12.65
CA PHE A 646 -10.58 11.25 -13.89
C PHE A 646 -10.11 9.80 -14.02
N LYS A 647 -10.28 9.25 -15.22
CA LYS A 647 -9.73 7.97 -15.63
C LYS A 647 -9.02 8.14 -16.95
N THR A 648 -7.70 8.08 -16.94
CA THR A 648 -6.85 8.28 -18.12
C THR A 648 -6.34 6.94 -18.63
N ARG A 649 -6.57 6.66 -19.92
CA ARG A 649 -6.07 5.48 -20.62
C ARG A 649 -5.08 5.88 -21.70
N PHE A 650 -4.01 5.11 -21.80
CA PHE A 650 -3.00 5.26 -22.83
C PHE A 650 -2.20 3.97 -22.99
N THR A 651 -1.57 3.79 -24.15
CA THR A 651 -0.56 2.76 -24.35
C THR A 651 0.79 3.42 -24.32
N ASN A 652 1.65 3.03 -23.38
CA ASN A 652 3.02 3.51 -23.40
C ASN A 652 3.79 2.78 -24.52
N THR A 653 4.33 3.56 -25.45
CA THR A 653 5.16 3.08 -26.56
C THR A 653 6.57 3.69 -26.56
N ALA A 654 6.91 4.49 -25.54
CA ALA A 654 8.19 5.15 -25.39
C ALA A 654 8.97 4.59 -24.18
N LYS A 655 10.27 4.86 -24.16
CA LYS A 655 11.21 4.40 -23.14
C LYS A 655 11.89 5.57 -22.42
N ASP A 656 12.49 5.29 -21.27
CA ASP A 656 13.41 6.20 -20.58
C ASP A 656 12.77 7.58 -20.31
N HIS A 657 11.56 7.55 -19.72
CA HIS A 657 10.75 8.74 -19.51
C HIS A 657 9.79 8.60 -18.33
N ARG A 658 9.26 9.74 -17.87
CA ARG A 658 8.30 9.85 -16.78
C ARG A 658 7.15 10.75 -17.22
N ILE A 659 5.90 10.29 -17.03
CA ILE A 659 4.70 11.10 -17.24
C ILE A 659 4.10 11.46 -15.87
N ARG A 660 3.79 12.74 -15.67
CA ARG A 660 3.16 13.29 -14.46
C ARG A 660 1.86 14.01 -14.78
N LEU A 661 0.91 13.91 -13.87
CA LEU A 661 -0.23 14.81 -13.76
C LEU A 661 0.16 16.01 -12.91
N LEU A 662 0.02 17.21 -13.44
CA LEU A 662 0.21 18.47 -12.72
C LEU A 662 -1.16 19.08 -12.38
N VAL A 663 -1.34 19.42 -11.11
CA VAL A 663 -2.51 20.14 -10.60
C VAL A 663 -2.03 21.42 -9.97
N LYS A 664 -2.29 22.54 -10.65
CA LYS A 664 -1.96 23.86 -10.12
C LYS A 664 -3.03 24.29 -9.13
N THR A 665 -2.58 24.71 -7.96
CA THR A 665 -3.39 25.18 -6.84
C THR A 665 -3.11 26.67 -6.60
N HIS A 666 -3.83 27.27 -5.66
CA HIS A 666 -3.57 28.63 -5.18
C HIS A 666 -2.99 28.63 -3.77
N ASN A 667 -2.31 27.54 -3.39
CA ASN A 667 -1.74 27.40 -2.06
C ASN A 667 -0.64 28.44 -1.81
N THR A 668 -0.56 28.86 -0.55
CA THR A 668 0.42 29.85 -0.07
C THR A 668 1.25 29.35 1.11
N ARG A 669 0.90 28.19 1.68
CA ARG A 669 1.65 27.60 2.80
C ARG A 669 2.87 26.81 2.32
N PRO A 670 3.99 26.81 3.07
CA PRO A 670 5.21 26.10 2.71
C PRO A 670 5.19 24.61 3.08
N SER A 671 4.01 23.99 3.19
CA SER A 671 3.84 22.60 3.59
C SER A 671 2.64 21.97 2.88
N ASN A 672 2.65 20.64 2.80
CA ASN A 672 1.58 19.82 2.26
C ASN A 672 1.22 18.71 3.25
N ASP A 673 -0.02 18.22 3.15
CA ASP A 673 -0.48 17.05 3.89
C ASP A 673 -0.64 15.88 2.92
N SER A 674 -0.22 14.68 3.30
CA SER A 674 -0.45 13.47 2.51
C SER A 674 -0.85 12.30 3.41
N GLU A 675 -1.59 11.35 2.85
CA GLU A 675 -1.84 10.11 3.58
C GLU A 675 -0.55 9.27 3.61
N SER A 676 -0.13 8.92 4.81
CA SER A 676 0.91 7.94 5.12
C SER A 676 0.28 6.81 5.95
N ILE A 677 1.07 5.95 6.57
CA ILE A 677 0.58 4.77 7.29
C ILE A 677 -0.10 5.18 8.60
N TYR A 678 -1.43 5.08 8.66
CA TYR A 678 -2.26 5.53 9.80
C TYR A 678 -1.99 6.97 10.26
N GLU A 679 -1.62 7.84 9.34
CA GLU A 679 -1.40 9.25 9.65
C GLU A 679 -1.73 10.13 8.44
N VAL A 680 -2.03 11.39 8.74
CA VAL A 680 -1.92 12.47 7.75
C VAL A 680 -0.65 13.21 8.10
N VAL A 681 0.43 12.94 7.35
CA VAL A 681 1.75 13.50 7.60
C VAL A 681 1.84 14.86 6.91
N THR A 682 2.32 15.85 7.66
CA THR A 682 2.63 17.18 7.14
C THR A 682 4.10 17.24 6.75
N ARG A 683 4.39 17.54 5.49
CA ARG A 683 5.76 17.66 4.95
C ARG A 683 6.05 19.08 4.49
N PRO A 684 7.31 19.56 4.60
CA PRO A 684 7.69 20.82 4.00
C PRO A 684 7.66 20.69 2.46
N ASN A 685 7.24 21.76 1.77
CA ASN A 685 7.24 21.79 0.30
C ASN A 685 8.66 21.88 -0.27
N ARG A 686 9.59 22.45 0.50
CA ARG A 686 11.00 22.59 0.13
C ARG A 686 11.86 21.67 1.00
N PRO A 687 12.84 20.98 0.41
CA PRO A 687 13.70 20.07 1.16
C PRO A 687 14.67 20.83 2.08
N ALA A 688 15.39 20.09 2.93
CA ALA A 688 16.37 20.65 3.85
C ALA A 688 17.54 21.34 3.11
N ALA A 689 18.31 22.16 3.84
CA ALA A 689 19.43 22.90 3.26
C ALA A 689 20.58 22.01 2.74
N SER A 690 20.69 20.78 3.22
CA SER A 690 21.67 19.79 2.75
C SER A 690 21.32 19.16 1.40
N TRP A 691 20.10 19.36 0.91
CA TRP A 691 19.56 18.68 -0.25
C TRP A 691 20.17 19.22 -1.55
N GLU A 692 20.65 18.32 -2.40
CA GLU A 692 21.31 18.64 -3.68
C GLU A 692 20.49 18.14 -4.88
N ASN A 693 19.67 17.09 -4.71
CA ASN A 693 18.78 16.59 -5.75
C ASN A 693 17.78 17.69 -6.18
N PRO A 694 17.69 18.04 -7.48
CA PRO A 694 16.76 19.08 -7.93
C PRO A 694 15.29 18.69 -7.77
N GLU A 695 15.00 17.40 -7.58
CA GLU A 695 13.66 16.87 -7.33
C GLU A 695 13.54 16.46 -5.84
N ASN A 696 12.31 16.48 -5.33
CA ASN A 696 11.95 16.02 -3.99
C ASN A 696 10.74 15.07 -4.05
N PRO A 697 10.90 13.86 -4.65
CA PRO A 697 9.83 12.87 -4.71
C PRO A 697 9.45 12.38 -3.32
N GLN A 698 8.15 12.23 -3.08
CA GLN A 698 7.56 11.83 -1.81
C GLN A 698 6.54 10.69 -2.00
N HIS A 699 6.36 9.91 -0.94
CA HIS A 699 5.42 8.79 -0.91
C HIS A 699 4.01 9.26 -0.51
N GLN A 700 2.97 8.76 -1.17
CA GLN A 700 1.57 8.95 -0.75
C GLN A 700 0.80 7.63 -0.79
N GLN A 701 -0.25 7.51 0.02
CA GLN A 701 -1.26 6.47 -0.09
C GLN A 701 -2.43 6.97 -0.96
N ALA A 702 -3.59 7.31 -0.40
CA ALA A 702 -4.76 7.68 -1.19
C ALA A 702 -4.78 9.14 -1.66
N PHE A 703 -4.03 10.05 -1.04
CA PHE A 703 -4.06 11.46 -1.40
C PHE A 703 -2.82 12.27 -0.99
N VAL A 704 -2.70 13.43 -1.65
CA VAL A 704 -1.90 14.59 -1.25
C VAL A 704 -2.77 15.85 -1.32
N SER A 705 -2.52 16.81 -0.45
CA SER A 705 -3.29 18.04 -0.31
C SER A 705 -2.39 19.25 -0.08
N LEU A 706 -2.66 20.32 -0.84
CA LEU A 706 -2.15 21.65 -0.56
C LEU A 706 -3.30 22.52 -0.10
N TYR A 707 -3.17 23.14 1.08
CA TYR A 707 -4.20 24.02 1.63
C TYR A 707 -3.58 25.15 2.45
N ASP A 708 -4.24 26.31 2.45
CA ASP A 708 -3.89 27.47 3.25
C ASP A 708 -4.86 27.67 4.43
N ASP A 709 -5.00 28.90 4.92
CA ASP A 709 -5.90 29.21 6.04
C ASP A 709 -7.40 29.17 5.63
N GLU A 710 -7.71 29.27 4.34
CA GLU A 710 -9.08 29.44 3.82
C GLU A 710 -9.51 28.30 2.91
N LYS A 711 -8.63 27.84 2.01
CA LYS A 711 -8.94 26.94 0.90
C LYS A 711 -7.88 25.86 0.71
N GLY A 712 -8.23 24.81 -0.02
CA GLY A 712 -7.32 23.74 -0.36
C GLY A 712 -7.74 22.97 -1.60
N VAL A 713 -6.77 22.24 -2.13
CA VAL A 713 -6.95 21.31 -3.25
C VAL A 713 -6.34 19.97 -2.83
N THR A 714 -7.17 18.93 -2.87
CA THR A 714 -6.77 17.55 -2.60
C THR A 714 -6.79 16.75 -3.90
N VAL A 715 -5.71 16.03 -4.17
CA VAL A 715 -5.61 15.07 -5.28
C VAL A 715 -5.63 13.67 -4.70
N ALA A 716 -6.71 12.92 -4.97
CA ALA A 716 -6.84 11.52 -4.61
C ALA A 716 -6.38 10.62 -5.77
N ASN A 717 -5.89 9.42 -5.47
CA ASN A 717 -5.37 8.49 -6.46
C ASN A 717 -5.72 7.02 -6.17
N LYS A 718 -5.54 6.14 -7.18
CA LYS A 718 -5.54 4.69 -7.03
C LYS A 718 -4.21 4.10 -7.48
N GLY A 719 -3.33 3.81 -6.52
CA GLY A 719 -2.05 3.14 -6.78
C GLY A 719 -0.98 4.03 -7.42
N LEU A 720 -1.07 5.35 -7.26
CA LEU A 720 -0.10 6.34 -7.76
C LEU A 720 0.68 6.92 -6.57
N HIS A 721 1.65 6.15 -6.08
CA HIS A 721 2.28 6.41 -4.78
C HIS A 721 3.37 7.47 -4.78
N GLU A 722 3.79 7.99 -5.94
CA GLU A 722 4.77 9.09 -6.01
C GLU A 722 4.07 10.43 -6.26
N TYR A 723 4.41 11.43 -5.45
CA TYR A 723 4.11 12.83 -5.74
C TYR A 723 5.31 13.74 -5.49
N GLU A 724 5.22 14.96 -5.97
CA GLU A 724 6.14 16.05 -5.66
C GLU A 724 5.37 17.37 -5.59
N ILE A 725 5.82 18.30 -4.74
CA ILE A 725 5.32 19.67 -4.75
C ILE A 725 6.29 20.55 -5.52
N LEU A 726 5.83 21.15 -6.62
CA LEU A 726 6.63 22.06 -7.43
C LEU A 726 6.39 23.49 -6.96
N GLY A 727 7.47 24.16 -6.52
CA GLY A 727 7.37 25.47 -5.89
C GLY A 727 6.63 25.37 -4.56
N ASP A 728 5.48 26.03 -4.46
CA ASP A 728 4.59 25.93 -3.30
C ASP A 728 3.11 25.77 -3.71
N ASP A 729 2.81 25.69 -5.00
CA ASP A 729 1.44 25.80 -5.51
C ASP A 729 1.03 24.66 -6.45
N THR A 730 1.92 23.74 -6.83
CA THR A 730 1.60 22.72 -7.83
C THR A 730 1.86 21.32 -7.28
N ILE A 731 0.83 20.47 -7.33
CA ILE A 731 0.93 19.05 -7.01
C ILE A 731 1.27 18.29 -8.30
N ALA A 732 2.39 17.57 -8.32
CA ALA A 732 2.76 16.68 -9.42
C ALA A 732 2.60 15.23 -8.96
N VAL A 733 1.71 14.46 -9.58
CA VAL A 733 1.52 13.02 -9.32
C VAL A 733 2.08 12.23 -10.49
N THR A 734 3.01 11.30 -10.23
CA THR A 734 3.59 10.48 -11.30
C THR A 734 2.61 9.38 -11.70
N ILE A 735 2.29 9.31 -13.00
CA ILE A 735 1.34 8.34 -13.58
C ILE A 735 2.03 7.26 -14.41
N LEU A 736 3.28 7.47 -14.80
CA LEU A 736 4.17 6.51 -15.46
C LEU A 736 5.61 6.88 -15.14
N ARG A 737 6.45 5.89 -14.84
CA ARG A 737 7.91 6.00 -14.96
C ARG A 737 8.45 4.75 -15.65
N ALA A 738 9.37 4.94 -16.59
CA ALA A 738 9.94 3.90 -17.43
C ALA A 738 11.48 4.04 -17.43
N SER A 739 12.16 3.00 -16.98
CA SER A 739 13.62 2.87 -16.95
C SER A 739 14.07 1.53 -17.54
N GLY A 740 15.36 1.36 -17.82
CA GLY A 740 15.89 0.18 -18.53
C GLY A 740 16.77 -0.76 -17.72
N GLU A 741 17.08 -0.44 -16.47
CA GLU A 741 17.93 -1.24 -15.60
C GLU A 741 17.45 -1.16 -14.14
N LEU A 742 17.76 -2.20 -13.37
CA LEU A 742 17.54 -2.24 -11.92
C LEU A 742 18.30 -1.13 -11.21
N GLY A 743 19.61 -1.01 -11.48
CA GLY A 743 20.52 -0.09 -10.81
C GLY A 743 21.28 -0.76 -9.66
N ASP A 744 21.54 0.03 -8.62
CA ASP A 744 22.26 -0.38 -7.41
C ASP A 744 23.71 -0.86 -7.69
N TRP A 745 24.11 -2.04 -7.22
CA TRP A 745 25.50 -2.52 -7.24
C TRP A 745 26.03 -3.01 -8.59
N GLY A 746 25.19 -3.08 -9.63
CA GLY A 746 25.58 -3.68 -10.91
C GLY A 746 24.69 -3.32 -12.09
N TYR A 747 25.01 -3.92 -13.25
CA TYR A 747 24.21 -3.77 -14.47
C TYR A 747 23.27 -4.98 -14.64
N PHE A 748 22.00 -4.77 -14.33
CA PHE A 748 20.92 -5.74 -14.54
C PHE A 748 19.89 -5.12 -15.49
N PRO A 749 19.90 -5.50 -16.79
CA PRO A 749 18.94 -4.95 -17.73
C PRO A 749 17.53 -5.44 -17.39
N THR A 750 16.59 -4.52 -17.30
CA THR A 750 15.17 -4.76 -16.96
C THR A 750 14.27 -4.16 -18.04
N PRO A 751 14.26 -4.69 -19.27
CA PRO A 751 13.49 -4.13 -20.36
C PRO A 751 11.97 -4.06 -20.10
N GLU A 752 11.41 -4.88 -19.20
CA GLU A 752 9.99 -4.76 -18.82
C GLU A 752 9.73 -3.60 -17.84
N ALA A 753 10.75 -3.04 -17.18
CA ALA A 753 10.66 -1.81 -16.39
C ALA A 753 10.34 -0.57 -17.24
N GLN A 754 10.57 -0.65 -18.56
CA GLN A 754 10.14 0.37 -19.52
C GLN A 754 8.63 0.49 -19.62
N CYS A 755 7.88 -0.47 -19.06
CA CYS A 755 6.44 -0.41 -18.96
C CYS A 755 5.77 -0.20 -20.34
N LEU A 756 6.24 -0.91 -21.37
CA LEU A 756 5.65 -0.86 -22.72
C LEU A 756 4.33 -1.65 -22.76
N ARG A 757 3.29 -1.08 -22.15
CA ARG A 757 1.98 -1.71 -21.94
C ARG A 757 0.85 -0.67 -21.93
N GLU A 758 -0.38 -1.17 -21.91
CA GLU A 758 -1.56 -0.36 -21.64
C GLU A 758 -1.61 0.04 -20.17
N PHE A 759 -1.97 1.29 -19.92
CA PHE A 759 -2.21 1.86 -18.60
C PHE A 759 -3.62 2.42 -18.51
N GLU A 760 -4.21 2.20 -17.35
CA GLU A 760 -5.39 2.92 -16.88
C GLU A 760 -5.02 3.50 -15.51
N VAL A 761 -5.02 4.83 -15.40
CA VAL A 761 -4.73 5.54 -14.15
C VAL A 761 -5.96 6.32 -13.72
N GLU A 762 -6.25 6.29 -12.42
CA GLU A 762 -7.44 6.88 -11.84
C GLU A 762 -7.05 7.86 -10.72
N PHE A 763 -7.58 9.08 -10.81
CA PHE A 763 -7.38 10.14 -9.82
C PHE A 763 -8.63 11.00 -9.67
N ALA A 764 -8.73 11.75 -8.58
CA ALA A 764 -9.80 12.71 -8.38
C ALA A 764 -9.25 14.02 -7.81
N LEU A 765 -9.87 15.12 -8.23
CA LEU A 765 -9.58 16.46 -7.76
C LEU A 765 -10.73 16.94 -6.87
N GLU A 766 -10.40 17.52 -5.72
CA GLU A 766 -11.38 18.18 -4.86
C GLU A 766 -10.86 19.53 -4.38
N CYS A 767 -11.56 20.60 -4.74
CA CYS A 767 -11.40 21.91 -4.13
C CYS A 767 -12.28 21.97 -2.88
N HIS A 768 -11.76 22.52 -1.78
CA HIS A 768 -12.50 22.57 -0.52
C HIS A 768 -12.07 23.77 0.34
N GLN A 769 -12.90 24.13 1.31
CA GLN A 769 -12.48 25.02 2.38
C GLN A 769 -11.45 24.32 3.29
N ALA A 770 -10.52 25.07 3.90
CA ALA A 770 -9.46 24.50 4.75
C ALA A 770 -10.01 23.67 5.93
N GLY A 771 -11.17 24.06 6.47
CA GLY A 771 -11.88 23.34 7.54
C GLY A 771 -12.49 22.00 7.12
N GLU A 772 -12.71 21.80 5.81
CA GLU A 772 -13.36 20.60 5.26
C GLU A 772 -12.37 19.54 4.75
N ARG A 773 -11.05 19.78 4.88
CA ARG A 773 -10.00 18.90 4.36
C ARG A 773 -10.16 17.43 4.77
N PHE A 774 -10.56 17.16 6.01
CA PHE A 774 -10.75 15.77 6.46
C PHE A 774 -11.94 15.08 5.78
N SER A 775 -12.97 15.83 5.39
CA SER A 775 -14.06 15.29 4.56
C SER A 775 -13.56 14.95 3.16
N ALA A 776 -12.68 15.77 2.58
CA ALA A 776 -12.01 15.49 1.31
C ALA A 776 -11.14 14.22 1.40
N PHE A 777 -10.39 14.06 2.50
CA PHE A 777 -9.55 12.88 2.76
C PHE A 777 -10.41 11.61 2.88
N ARG A 778 -11.55 11.67 3.59
CA ARG A 778 -12.50 10.55 3.64
C ARG A 778 -13.07 10.20 2.28
N ARG A 779 -13.35 11.18 1.41
CA ARG A 779 -13.79 10.93 0.03
C ARG A 779 -12.67 10.34 -0.83
N ALA A 780 -11.41 10.70 -0.60
CA ALA A 780 -10.26 10.06 -1.23
C ALA A 780 -10.19 8.55 -0.90
N LYS A 781 -10.42 8.16 0.36
CA LYS A 781 -10.55 6.74 0.75
C LYS A 781 -11.76 6.06 0.09
N ALA A 782 -12.92 6.74 0.07
CA ALA A 782 -14.13 6.25 -0.58
C ALA A 782 -13.95 6.02 -2.10
N PHE A 783 -13.11 6.84 -2.75
CA PHE A 783 -12.79 6.72 -4.17
C PHE A 783 -12.10 5.40 -4.49
N GLN A 784 -11.21 4.91 -3.61
CA GLN A 784 -10.46 3.67 -3.82
C GLN A 784 -11.28 2.38 -3.65
N THR A 785 -12.44 2.44 -2.98
CA THR A 785 -13.26 1.26 -2.68
C THR A 785 -14.38 1.09 -3.71
N PRO A 786 -14.52 -0.05 -4.41
CA PRO A 786 -15.61 -0.26 -5.34
C PRO A 786 -16.93 -0.60 -4.62
N PHE A 787 -18.08 -0.29 -5.24
CA PHE A 787 -19.35 -0.89 -4.82
C PHE A 787 -19.43 -2.37 -5.18
N THR A 788 -20.19 -3.13 -4.39
CA THR A 788 -20.55 -4.51 -4.71
C THR A 788 -22.03 -4.57 -5.11
N SER A 789 -22.39 -5.43 -6.06
CA SER A 789 -23.80 -5.65 -6.41
C SER A 789 -24.11 -7.12 -6.65
N LEU A 790 -25.40 -7.48 -6.52
CA LEU A 790 -25.87 -8.84 -6.79
C LEU A 790 -27.32 -8.84 -7.31
N GLN A 791 -27.62 -9.73 -8.27
CA GLN A 791 -28.97 -9.92 -8.79
C GLN A 791 -29.84 -10.76 -7.84
N LEU A 792 -31.06 -10.30 -7.60
CA LEU A 792 -32.08 -10.94 -6.78
C LEU A 792 -33.35 -11.27 -7.58
N THR A 793 -34.19 -12.09 -6.96
CA THR A 793 -35.58 -12.33 -7.38
C THR A 793 -36.52 -12.00 -6.23
N LYS A 794 -37.82 -11.88 -6.51
CA LYS A 794 -38.84 -11.70 -5.48
C LYS A 794 -38.90 -12.92 -4.55
N GLN A 795 -38.77 -12.69 -3.25
CA GLN A 795 -38.74 -13.76 -2.25
C GLN A 795 -39.05 -13.25 -0.83
N GLU A 796 -39.43 -14.17 0.05
CA GLU A 796 -39.39 -13.94 1.49
C GLU A 796 -37.93 -13.84 1.98
N GLY A 797 -37.70 -13.15 3.09
CA GLY A 797 -36.36 -13.02 3.67
C GLY A 797 -36.39 -12.52 5.11
N SER A 798 -35.25 -12.62 5.80
CA SER A 798 -35.07 -12.17 7.18
C SER A 798 -34.31 -10.85 7.31
N VAL A 799 -33.71 -10.36 6.22
CA VAL A 799 -32.92 -9.12 6.17
C VAL A 799 -33.67 -8.10 5.32
N ALA A 800 -33.76 -6.85 5.77
CA ALA A 800 -34.42 -5.80 5.01
C ALA A 800 -33.72 -5.54 3.67
N ALA A 801 -34.50 -5.22 2.63
CA ALA A 801 -33.97 -4.95 1.29
C ALA A 801 -33.14 -3.66 1.17
N THR A 802 -33.32 -2.74 2.11
CA THR A 802 -32.52 -1.52 2.26
C THR A 802 -32.16 -1.40 3.73
N GLY A 803 -30.90 -1.08 4.04
CA GLY A 803 -30.44 -0.98 5.43
C GLY A 803 -28.98 -0.59 5.56
N SER A 804 -28.55 -0.37 6.80
CA SER A 804 -27.16 -0.20 7.20
C SER A 804 -26.84 -1.14 8.34
N LEU A 805 -25.59 -1.58 8.41
CA LEU A 805 -25.15 -2.56 9.39
C LEU A 805 -24.82 -1.93 10.74
N LEU A 806 -24.09 -0.82 10.74
CA LEU A 806 -23.49 -0.25 11.94
C LEU A 806 -23.61 1.26 11.95
N SER A 807 -24.08 1.82 13.06
CA SER A 807 -23.98 3.25 13.36
C SER A 807 -22.86 3.45 14.38
N HIS A 808 -21.75 4.06 13.95
CA HIS A 808 -20.61 4.32 14.81
C HIS A 808 -19.96 5.66 14.46
N ALA A 809 -19.50 6.41 15.46
CA ALA A 809 -18.95 7.75 15.24
C ALA A 809 -17.71 7.75 14.32
N ALA A 810 -16.89 6.68 14.37
CA ALA A 810 -15.75 6.53 13.45
C ALA A 810 -16.17 6.47 11.97
N LEU A 811 -17.40 6.05 11.67
CA LEU A 811 -17.93 5.98 10.31
C LEU A 811 -18.47 7.33 9.81
N SER A 812 -18.67 8.33 10.68
CA SER A 812 -19.28 9.62 10.32
C SER A 812 -18.43 10.85 10.61
N LEU A 813 -17.52 10.80 11.59
CA LEU A 813 -16.70 11.96 11.96
C LEU A 813 -15.61 12.24 10.90
N PRO A 814 -15.51 13.46 10.35
CA PRO A 814 -14.52 13.78 9.31
C PRO A 814 -13.09 13.47 9.72
N GLN A 815 -12.69 13.81 10.94
CA GLN A 815 -11.32 13.66 11.44
C GLN A 815 -10.90 12.20 11.68
N VAL A 816 -11.82 11.24 11.61
CA VAL A 816 -11.57 9.84 11.94
C VAL A 816 -11.61 9.02 10.67
N CYS A 817 -10.55 8.25 10.42
CA CYS A 817 -10.43 7.40 9.24
C CYS A 817 -10.52 5.93 9.65
N PRO A 818 -11.65 5.24 9.38
CA PRO A 818 -11.77 3.80 9.56
C PRO A 818 -11.04 3.03 8.45
N THR A 819 -10.32 1.98 8.84
CA THR A 819 -9.43 1.22 7.94
C THR A 819 -9.77 -0.27 7.87
N ALA A 820 -10.33 -0.87 8.92
CA ALA A 820 -10.74 -2.27 8.91
C ALA A 820 -12.05 -2.49 9.64
N PHE A 821 -12.86 -3.40 9.08
CA PHE A 821 -14.02 -3.96 9.74
C PHE A 821 -14.13 -5.45 9.40
N LYS A 822 -13.78 -6.32 10.36
CA LYS A 822 -13.64 -7.77 10.12
C LYS A 822 -14.08 -8.61 11.31
N VAL A 823 -14.21 -9.93 11.11
CA VAL A 823 -14.36 -10.89 12.22
C VAL A 823 -13.08 -10.93 13.05
N ALA A 824 -13.20 -10.83 14.38
CA ALA A 824 -12.04 -10.90 15.28
C ALA A 824 -11.34 -12.26 15.18
N GLU A 825 -10.03 -12.31 15.44
CA GLU A 825 -9.22 -13.52 15.37
C GLU A 825 -9.69 -14.63 16.32
N ASN A 826 -10.28 -14.26 17.46
CA ASN A 826 -10.89 -15.18 18.42
C ASN A 826 -12.37 -15.51 18.10
N GLU A 827 -12.93 -14.91 17.05
CA GLU A 827 -14.33 -15.06 16.60
C GLU A 827 -15.41 -14.63 17.62
N GLU A 828 -15.06 -13.97 18.73
CA GLU A 828 -16.00 -13.55 19.77
C GLU A 828 -16.82 -12.30 19.36
N GLY A 829 -16.38 -11.59 18.33
CA GLY A 829 -17.04 -10.38 17.83
C GLY A 829 -16.43 -9.91 16.52
N TYR A 830 -16.49 -8.59 16.30
CA TYR A 830 -15.94 -7.93 15.12
C TYR A 830 -14.94 -6.87 15.56
N VAL A 831 -13.89 -6.67 14.76
CA VAL A 831 -12.90 -5.63 14.98
C VAL A 831 -13.22 -4.45 14.07
N LEU A 832 -13.37 -3.26 14.65
CA LEU A 832 -13.38 -1.98 13.94
C LEU A 832 -12.08 -1.25 14.26
N ARG A 833 -11.26 -0.97 13.25
CA ARG A 833 -10.01 -0.21 13.38
C ARG A 833 -10.13 1.14 12.69
N TYR A 834 -9.64 2.18 13.35
CA TYR A 834 -9.65 3.55 12.82
C TYR A 834 -8.51 4.37 13.45
N TYR A 835 -8.13 5.46 12.79
CA TYR A 835 -7.15 6.40 13.32
C TYR A 835 -7.63 7.85 13.25
N ASN A 836 -7.04 8.70 14.08
CA ASN A 836 -7.28 10.13 14.08
C ASN A 836 -6.37 10.83 13.05
N MET A 837 -6.95 11.46 12.04
CA MET A 837 -6.20 12.24 11.06
C MET A 837 -5.76 13.61 11.57
N SER A 838 -6.28 14.05 12.74
CA SER A 838 -6.06 15.39 13.27
C SER A 838 -5.05 15.43 14.43
N GLN A 839 -4.60 16.65 14.75
CA GLN A 839 -3.74 16.95 15.88
C GLN A 839 -4.52 17.26 17.18
N GLU A 840 -5.83 16.97 17.20
CA GLU A 840 -6.72 17.28 18.32
C GLU A 840 -7.38 16.01 18.87
N ASN A 841 -7.82 16.03 20.13
CA ASN A 841 -8.62 14.96 20.69
C ASN A 841 -10.02 14.94 20.05
N VAL A 842 -10.43 13.78 19.53
CA VAL A 842 -11.75 13.59 18.92
C VAL A 842 -12.61 12.69 19.81
N ARG A 843 -13.84 13.09 20.10
CA ARG A 843 -14.77 12.27 20.90
C ARG A 843 -15.46 11.23 20.03
N ILE A 844 -15.24 9.95 20.32
CA ILE A 844 -15.81 8.79 19.60
C ILE A 844 -17.02 8.20 20.32
N SER A 845 -17.00 8.14 21.66
CA SER A 845 -18.07 7.54 22.44
C SER A 845 -18.25 8.22 23.80
N GLU A 846 -19.48 8.18 24.32
CA GLU A 846 -19.81 8.55 25.71
C GLU A 846 -19.77 7.34 26.66
N HIS A 847 -19.55 6.13 26.12
CA HIS A 847 -19.58 4.86 26.85
C HIS A 847 -18.22 4.16 26.85
N GLN A 848 -18.04 3.22 27.78
CA GLN A 848 -16.84 2.41 27.86
C GLN A 848 -16.83 1.39 26.71
N GLN A 849 -15.76 1.43 25.91
CA GLN A 849 -15.53 0.56 24.77
C GLN A 849 -14.60 -0.59 25.16
N THR A 850 -14.70 -1.73 24.48
CA THR A 850 -13.72 -2.82 24.62
C THR A 850 -12.59 -2.59 23.63
N ILE A 851 -11.50 -2.00 24.10
CA ILE A 851 -10.35 -1.66 23.26
C ILE A 851 -9.39 -2.85 23.15
N LEU A 852 -8.88 -3.04 21.94
CA LEU A 852 -7.89 -4.05 21.61
C LEU A 852 -6.57 -3.39 21.14
N ASP A 853 -5.50 -4.15 21.22
CA ASP A 853 -4.23 -3.83 20.59
C ASP A 853 -4.26 -4.23 19.09
N LEU A 854 -3.15 -4.07 18.36
CA LEU A 854 -3.12 -4.39 16.93
C LEU A 854 -3.11 -5.91 16.65
N LEU A 855 -2.77 -6.72 17.67
CA LEU A 855 -2.87 -8.18 17.65
C LEU A 855 -4.22 -8.70 18.16
N GLU A 856 -5.20 -7.80 18.32
CA GLU A 856 -6.57 -8.09 18.76
C GLU A 856 -6.68 -8.64 20.19
N ARG A 857 -5.71 -8.31 21.06
CA ARG A 857 -5.71 -8.66 22.48
C ARG A 857 -6.28 -7.51 23.31
N PRO A 858 -6.90 -7.76 24.48
CA PRO A 858 -7.41 -6.69 25.35
C PRO A 858 -6.34 -5.65 25.70
N TYR A 859 -6.65 -4.37 25.48
CA TYR A 859 -5.72 -3.25 25.70
C TYR A 859 -6.29 -2.27 26.74
N PRO A 860 -5.52 -1.89 27.78
CA PRO A 860 -6.03 -1.11 28.90
C PRO A 860 -6.16 0.38 28.55
N VAL A 861 -7.22 0.74 27.83
CA VAL A 861 -7.61 2.14 27.56
C VAL A 861 -9.07 2.34 27.95
N HIS A 862 -9.36 3.47 28.60
CA HIS A 862 -10.67 3.75 29.20
C HIS A 862 -11.23 5.13 28.83
N SER A 863 -10.86 5.69 27.68
CA SER A 863 -11.39 6.98 27.21
C SER A 863 -12.24 6.84 25.94
N GLY A 864 -13.41 7.48 25.93
CA GLY A 864 -14.18 7.74 24.71
C GLY A 864 -13.58 8.84 23.81
N LEU A 865 -12.42 9.40 24.19
CA LEU A 865 -11.63 10.35 23.40
C LEU A 865 -10.51 9.62 22.68
N LEU A 866 -10.40 9.83 21.37
CA LEU A 866 -9.32 9.40 20.50
C LEU A 866 -8.26 10.50 20.44
N ALA A 867 -7.04 10.19 20.87
CA ALA A 867 -5.94 11.15 20.94
C ALA A 867 -5.43 11.53 19.53
N PRO A 868 -4.66 12.65 19.40
CA PRO A 868 -4.01 13.03 18.16
C PRO A 868 -3.25 11.86 17.54
N GLN A 869 -3.47 11.60 16.25
CA GLN A 869 -2.80 10.52 15.51
C GLN A 869 -2.92 9.10 16.13
N GLU A 870 -3.86 8.88 17.06
CA GLU A 870 -4.05 7.58 17.72
C GLU A 870 -4.69 6.56 16.76
N ILE A 871 -4.11 5.37 16.67
CA ILE A 871 -4.70 4.16 16.09
C ILE A 871 -5.49 3.43 17.18
N ARG A 872 -6.78 3.23 16.95
CA ARG A 872 -7.67 2.53 17.87
C ARG A 872 -8.31 1.32 17.21
N THR A 873 -8.33 0.24 17.97
CA THR A 873 -8.97 -1.02 17.60
C THR A 873 -10.04 -1.31 18.63
N GLU A 874 -11.27 -1.48 18.19
CA GLU A 874 -12.42 -1.73 19.06
C GLU A 874 -13.05 -3.08 18.74
N LEU A 875 -13.41 -3.82 19.79
CA LEU A 875 -14.24 -5.00 19.68
C LEU A 875 -15.72 -4.61 19.70
N ILE A 876 -16.40 -4.78 18.57
CA ILE A 876 -17.85 -4.67 18.42
C ILE A 876 -18.46 -6.04 18.70
N LYS A 877 -19.42 -6.13 19.64
CA LYS A 877 -20.04 -7.41 19.97
C LYS A 877 -21.08 -7.78 18.91
N LYS A 878 -21.30 -9.09 18.75
CA LYS A 878 -22.31 -9.59 17.80
C LYS A 878 -23.74 -9.13 18.08
N GLU A 879 -24.04 -8.80 19.34
CA GLU A 879 -25.35 -8.31 19.79
C GLU A 879 -25.61 -6.83 19.43
N ASP A 880 -24.57 -6.09 19.05
CA ASP A 880 -24.65 -4.67 18.69
C ASP A 880 -24.87 -4.45 17.17
N ILE A 881 -25.01 -5.53 16.38
CA ILE A 881 -25.15 -5.55 14.91
C ILE A 881 -26.47 -6.17 14.46
#